data_AF-A0A9K3K9L3-F1
#
_entry.id   AF-A0A9K3K9L3-F1
#
_cell.length_a   1.000
_cell.length_b   1.000
_cell.length_c   1.000
_cell.angle_alpha   90.00
_cell.angle_beta   90.00
_cell.angle_gamma   90.00
#
_symmetry.space_group_name_H-M   'P 1'
#
loop_
_entity.id
_entity.type
_entity.pdbx_description
1 polymer ?
#
loop_
_entity_poly.entity_id
_entity_poly.type
_entity_poly.pdbx_seq_one_letter_code
_entity_poly.pdbx_strand_id
1 'polypeptide(L)'
;MRQSTKCLAVWVTAFAFPGSINYISGLLTAFITKSPNHQRRQRRRSRQISCPIRLSVSSTSSFIDTTTSFNTTEKILFGLAASQKAATNITAAMEACDIWDDIFRKDEQDLVQAEISPQVIQLSRTLHASCLVRIGRDSEAIPIYDYCINKDCNCSSSKNENNLSLEANHNKHIIAVAQWRLSKAKCHQRLLDYSQAFMDYRDVLEEETISNVALLEQALQGAVTCALRLGNVTLAQEIFPIHHDTFKIPSPDTACLAAVIRYLHSGDRNGAVERLRSSVQQNWFLYQWILSVLQSSSENDDDNRMSDFLPISSSSTAFNETFLQLIRINMSPFDDPDLVYLDDKINLHDLLTTHSNLRSTETMVPFWPDGIILPRELNRLKEMLAEQRKSSSTTRRTTTNDDIMDNSLWILKSRAGYGSHGNQILTLSQALSKYDDRSTGGKEASNELSPVLLQRMVHPLYLLSGHKFSLRIFVVYFTLDEIYISTKGLVKLAAEPLHDHGDDDANPELATNARKHMTNSGRETSMVQYGLDFLWDDLGETRATKVWQLIRDVTSNVWLLQYPLMVTNNMQNNPMDFSTFTARRQSLGIPKILGFDFVLQNDNGELTPFLVEVNRFPGMEPRDAVDYGIKHQVVRDAWIQAAKRMDSTRSKGYVSHFVTSIPVQTSESSLQKLVLSNIDSLPSTNY
;
A
#
# COMPACT_ATOMS: atom_id res chain seq x y z
N MET A 1 -13.83 -21.71 -6.44
CA MET A 1 -13.90 -20.65 -7.48
C MET A 1 -15.06 -19.64 -7.33
N ARG A 2 -16.20 -19.94 -6.68
CA ARG A 2 -17.27 -18.94 -6.42
C ARG A 2 -17.12 -18.11 -5.12
N GLN A 3 -16.09 -18.38 -4.31
CA GLN A 3 -15.81 -17.68 -3.04
C GLN A 3 -14.78 -16.53 -3.16
N SER A 4 -13.91 -16.53 -4.18
CA SER A 4 -12.91 -15.46 -4.36
C SER A 4 -13.49 -14.15 -4.93
N THR A 5 -14.67 -14.20 -5.56
CA THR A 5 -15.36 -13.02 -6.11
C THR A 5 -16.04 -12.14 -5.06
N LYS A 6 -16.28 -12.62 -3.83
CA LYS A 6 -16.86 -11.80 -2.74
C LYS A 6 -15.81 -11.01 -1.95
N CYS A 7 -14.55 -11.44 -1.91
CA CYS A 7 -13.49 -10.73 -1.16
C CYS A 7 -12.84 -9.61 -1.99
N LEU A 8 -12.73 -9.80 -3.31
CA LEU A 8 -12.39 -8.70 -4.22
C LEU A 8 -13.39 -7.55 -4.09
N ALA A 9 -14.65 -7.83 -3.76
CA ALA A 9 -15.68 -6.83 -3.61
C ALA A 9 -15.45 -5.86 -2.44
N VAL A 10 -14.62 -6.13 -1.43
CA VAL A 10 -14.38 -5.17 -0.31
C VAL A 10 -13.27 -4.17 -0.67
N TRP A 11 -12.21 -4.60 -1.36
CA TRP A 11 -11.27 -3.67 -2.00
C TRP A 11 -11.91 -2.97 -3.21
N VAL A 12 -12.71 -3.67 -4.01
CA VAL A 12 -13.40 -3.11 -5.17
C VAL A 12 -14.59 -2.24 -4.77
N THR A 13 -15.26 -2.39 -3.63
CA THR A 13 -16.28 -1.40 -3.18
C THR A 13 -15.68 -0.19 -2.48
N ALA A 14 -14.48 -0.32 -1.91
CA ALA A 14 -13.73 0.83 -1.41
C ALA A 14 -13.08 1.69 -2.53
N PHE A 15 -12.88 1.11 -3.72
CA PHE A 15 -12.13 1.72 -4.84
C PHE A 15 -12.83 1.75 -6.20
N ALA A 16 -13.91 1.01 -6.42
CA ALA A 16 -14.74 1.13 -7.62
C ALA A 16 -16.08 1.73 -7.22
N PHE A 17 -16.41 2.87 -7.81
CA PHE A 17 -17.73 3.50 -7.77
C PHE A 17 -18.84 2.44 -7.98
N PRO A 18 -19.53 1.96 -6.94
CA PRO A 18 -20.58 0.96 -7.11
C PRO A 18 -21.79 1.58 -7.84
N GLY A 19 -21.98 2.89 -7.69
CA GLY A 19 -22.96 3.69 -8.43
C GLY A 19 -22.56 4.01 -9.87
N SER A 20 -21.27 3.91 -10.24
CA SER A 20 -20.84 4.26 -11.59
C SER A 20 -21.24 3.22 -12.62
N ILE A 21 -21.29 1.92 -12.33
CA ILE A 21 -21.56 0.93 -13.40
C ILE A 21 -22.98 1.11 -13.97
N ASN A 22 -23.97 1.38 -13.12
CA ASN A 22 -25.33 1.68 -13.56
C ASN A 22 -25.44 3.08 -14.21
N TYR A 23 -24.67 4.06 -13.71
CA TYR A 23 -24.60 5.41 -14.28
C TYR A 23 -23.87 5.45 -15.64
N ILE A 24 -22.78 4.69 -15.78
CA ILE A 24 -21.98 4.45 -16.99
C ILE A 24 -22.82 3.69 -18.01
N SER A 25 -23.56 2.67 -17.60
CA SER A 25 -24.53 1.99 -18.47
C SER A 25 -25.62 2.93 -18.96
N GLY A 26 -26.14 3.81 -18.10
CA GLY A 26 -27.12 4.84 -18.45
C GLY A 26 -26.55 5.91 -19.40
N LEU A 27 -25.33 6.39 -19.14
CA LEU A 27 -24.63 7.37 -19.97
C LEU A 27 -24.19 6.81 -21.31
N LEU A 28 -23.66 5.58 -21.37
CA LEU A 28 -23.34 4.88 -22.62
C LEU A 28 -24.60 4.70 -23.48
N THR A 29 -25.72 4.33 -22.86
CA THR A 29 -27.00 4.19 -23.57
C THR A 29 -27.51 5.55 -24.08
N ALA A 30 -27.38 6.62 -23.29
CA ALA A 30 -27.74 7.98 -23.71
C ALA A 30 -26.79 8.56 -24.79
N PHE A 31 -25.51 8.21 -24.74
CA PHE A 31 -24.48 8.64 -25.68
C PHE A 31 -24.63 7.95 -27.04
N ILE A 32 -24.90 6.63 -27.04
CA ILE A 32 -25.16 5.84 -28.25
C ILE A 32 -26.46 6.31 -28.94
N THR A 33 -27.48 6.72 -28.17
CA THR A 33 -28.79 7.11 -28.72
C THR A 33 -28.87 8.55 -29.25
N LYS A 34 -27.98 9.45 -28.81
CA LYS A 34 -27.98 10.88 -29.20
C LYS A 34 -26.99 11.27 -30.31
N SER A 35 -26.11 10.39 -30.79
CA SER A 35 -25.20 10.72 -31.90
C SER A 35 -25.98 10.92 -33.22
N PRO A 36 -25.97 12.12 -33.85
CA PRO A 36 -26.70 12.41 -35.09
C PRO A 36 -26.24 11.53 -36.27
N ASN A 37 -24.97 11.11 -36.25
CA ASN A 37 -24.38 10.23 -37.25
C ASN A 37 -24.86 8.77 -37.13
N HIS A 38 -25.25 8.33 -35.94
CA HIS A 38 -25.77 6.98 -35.74
C HIS A 38 -27.23 6.84 -36.22
N GLN A 39 -28.06 7.88 -36.05
CA GLN A 39 -29.43 7.91 -36.57
C GLN A 39 -29.47 8.03 -38.11
N ARG A 40 -28.52 8.76 -38.72
CA ARG A 40 -28.39 8.82 -40.19
C ARG A 40 -27.90 7.50 -40.81
N ARG A 41 -27.03 6.74 -40.12
CA ARG A 41 -26.60 5.39 -40.57
C ARG A 41 -27.68 4.32 -40.41
N GLN A 42 -28.51 4.37 -39.37
CA GLN A 42 -29.62 3.40 -39.21
C GLN A 42 -30.75 3.60 -40.22
N ARG A 43 -31.04 4.83 -40.66
CA ARG A 43 -32.08 5.09 -41.68
C ARG A 43 -31.72 4.62 -43.10
N ARG A 44 -30.45 4.26 -43.38
CA ARG A 44 -30.02 3.73 -44.69
C ARG A 44 -29.81 2.21 -44.73
N ARG A 45 -30.01 1.49 -43.62
CA ARG A 45 -29.95 0.02 -43.58
C ARG A 45 -31.14 -0.54 -42.81
N SER A 46 -32.33 -0.43 -43.40
CA SER A 46 -33.52 -1.18 -42.98
C SER A 46 -33.95 -2.17 -44.08
N ARG A 47 -33.10 -3.18 -44.32
CA ARG A 47 -33.55 -4.49 -44.80
C ARG A 47 -32.71 -5.57 -44.09
N GLN A 48 -33.44 -6.39 -43.32
CA GLN A 48 -33.09 -7.68 -42.72
C GLN A 48 -31.60 -7.99 -42.52
N ILE A 49 -31.15 -8.03 -41.26
CA ILE A 49 -30.38 -9.13 -40.66
C ILE A 49 -30.54 -8.99 -39.14
N SER A 50 -31.19 -9.97 -38.53
CA SER A 50 -31.12 -10.23 -37.09
C SER A 50 -29.84 -11.03 -36.83
N CYS A 51 -28.81 -10.38 -36.27
CA CYS A 51 -27.67 -11.07 -35.69
C CYS A 51 -27.24 -10.35 -34.40
N PRO A 52 -27.04 -11.07 -33.28
CA PRO A 52 -26.48 -10.49 -32.07
C PRO A 52 -24.98 -10.28 -32.29
N ILE A 53 -24.50 -9.05 -32.12
CA ILE A 53 -23.05 -8.76 -32.10
C ILE A 53 -22.48 -9.35 -30.81
N ARG A 54 -21.99 -10.59 -30.89
CA ARG A 54 -21.02 -11.16 -29.95
C ARG A 54 -19.64 -10.67 -30.40
N LEU A 55 -19.08 -9.69 -29.68
CA LEU A 55 -17.65 -9.42 -29.75
C LEU A 55 -16.93 -10.53 -28.98
N SER A 56 -16.56 -11.61 -29.68
CA SER A 56 -15.60 -12.58 -29.17
C SER A 56 -14.21 -11.98 -29.27
N VAL A 57 -13.69 -11.45 -28.16
CA VAL A 57 -12.28 -11.12 -28.02
C VAL A 57 -11.56 -12.42 -27.72
N SER A 58 -10.76 -12.92 -28.68
CA SER A 58 -9.86 -14.05 -28.46
C SER A 58 -8.75 -13.66 -27.50
N SER A 59 -8.42 -14.55 -26.58
CA SER A 59 -7.52 -14.36 -25.43
C SER A 59 -6.03 -14.39 -25.76
N THR A 60 -5.60 -13.79 -26.86
CA THR A 60 -4.18 -13.67 -27.21
C THR A 60 -3.79 -12.21 -27.18
N SER A 61 -2.89 -11.85 -26.26
CA SER A 61 -2.32 -10.52 -26.07
C SER A 61 -1.44 -10.13 -27.27
N SER A 62 -2.05 -9.71 -28.37
CA SER A 62 -1.36 -8.92 -29.37
C SER A 62 -1.51 -7.45 -28.98
N PHE A 63 -0.40 -6.79 -28.68
CA PHE A 63 -0.31 -5.33 -28.64
C PHE A 63 -1.15 -4.74 -29.77
N ILE A 64 -2.01 -3.78 -29.46
CA ILE A 64 -2.76 -3.04 -30.48
C ILE A 64 -1.72 -2.39 -31.39
N ASP A 65 -1.66 -2.85 -32.64
CA ASP A 65 -0.80 -2.29 -33.67
C ASP A 65 -1.19 -0.81 -33.85
N THR A 66 -0.29 0.09 -33.46
CA THR A 66 -0.51 1.55 -33.37
C THR A 66 -0.74 2.23 -34.72
N THR A 67 -0.80 1.44 -35.80
CA THR A 67 -0.92 1.89 -37.18
C THR A 67 -2.37 2.15 -37.63
N THR A 68 -3.38 1.62 -36.94
CA THR A 68 -4.79 1.98 -37.21
C THR A 68 -5.22 3.23 -36.42
N SER A 69 -5.49 4.34 -37.12
CA SER A 69 -5.91 5.60 -36.51
C SER A 69 -7.37 5.53 -36.01
N PHE A 70 -7.58 5.12 -34.76
CA PHE A 70 -8.88 5.24 -34.11
C PHE A 70 -9.25 6.71 -33.89
N ASN A 71 -10.53 7.05 -34.11
CA ASN A 71 -11.03 8.39 -33.75
C ASN A 71 -11.15 8.54 -32.22
N THR A 72 -11.21 9.77 -31.72
CA THR A 72 -11.26 10.06 -30.28
C THR A 72 -12.40 9.34 -29.56
N THR A 73 -13.58 9.24 -30.19
CA THR A 73 -14.74 8.55 -29.61
C THR A 73 -14.49 7.05 -29.43
N GLU A 74 -13.87 6.40 -30.41
CA GLU A 74 -13.50 4.99 -30.33
C GLU A 74 -12.47 4.77 -29.22
N LYS A 75 -11.45 5.63 -29.12
CA LYS A 75 -10.46 5.56 -28.03
C LYS A 75 -11.12 5.69 -26.66
N ILE A 76 -12.08 6.62 -26.49
CA ILE A 76 -12.85 6.74 -25.24
C ILE A 76 -13.61 5.44 -24.93
N LEU A 77 -14.29 4.84 -25.91
CA LEU A 77 -15.01 3.58 -25.70
C LEU A 77 -14.06 2.44 -25.30
N PHE A 78 -12.87 2.37 -25.89
CA PHE A 78 -11.83 1.41 -25.49
C PHE A 78 -11.33 1.67 -24.07
N GLY A 79 -11.06 2.93 -23.72
CA GLY A 79 -10.66 3.34 -22.37
C GLY A 79 -11.72 2.95 -21.34
N LEU A 80 -13.01 3.22 -21.60
CA LEU A 80 -14.11 2.82 -20.73
C LEU A 80 -14.18 1.30 -20.52
N ALA A 81 -14.04 0.53 -21.60
CA ALA A 81 -14.06 -0.93 -21.54
C ALA A 81 -12.85 -1.51 -20.79
N ALA A 82 -11.66 -0.93 -20.98
CA ALA A 82 -10.45 -1.30 -20.25
C ALA A 82 -10.57 -0.96 -18.76
N SER A 83 -11.03 0.26 -18.42
CA SER A 83 -11.28 0.69 -17.04
C SER A 83 -12.33 -0.18 -16.33
N GLN A 84 -13.34 -0.69 -17.04
CA GLN A 84 -14.28 -1.63 -16.43
C GLN A 84 -13.60 -2.95 -16.01
N LYS A 85 -12.65 -3.46 -16.80
CA LYS A 85 -11.85 -4.64 -16.48
C LYS A 85 -10.79 -4.37 -15.41
N ALA A 86 -10.33 -3.12 -15.29
CA ALA A 86 -9.31 -2.67 -14.34
C ALA A 86 -9.67 -2.96 -12.87
N ALA A 87 -10.97 -3.01 -12.54
CA ALA A 87 -11.45 -3.36 -11.21
C ALA A 87 -10.95 -4.73 -10.73
N THR A 88 -10.79 -5.69 -11.65
CA THR A 88 -10.39 -7.07 -11.32
C THR A 88 -9.03 -7.47 -11.90
N ASN A 89 -8.47 -6.67 -12.81
CA ASN A 89 -7.25 -7.00 -13.54
C ASN A 89 -6.32 -5.77 -13.62
N ILE A 90 -5.12 -5.88 -13.06
CA ILE A 90 -4.16 -4.78 -13.02
C ILE A 90 -3.52 -4.48 -14.38
N THR A 91 -3.31 -5.50 -15.22
CA THR A 91 -2.85 -5.30 -16.61
C THR A 91 -3.87 -4.49 -17.39
N ALA A 92 -5.16 -4.76 -17.23
CA ALA A 92 -6.21 -3.95 -17.83
C ALA A 92 -6.25 -2.50 -17.29
N ALA A 93 -5.84 -2.30 -16.03
CA ALA A 93 -5.67 -0.96 -15.47
C ALA A 93 -4.49 -0.22 -16.12
N MET A 94 -3.38 -0.91 -16.39
CA MET A 94 -2.23 -0.34 -17.13
C MET A 94 -2.64 0.04 -18.56
N GLU A 95 -3.26 -0.88 -19.29
CA GLU A 95 -3.78 -0.63 -20.64
C GLU A 95 -4.75 0.55 -20.67
N ALA A 96 -5.64 0.64 -19.67
CA ALA A 96 -6.55 1.78 -19.55
C ALA A 96 -5.79 3.09 -19.37
N CYS A 97 -4.78 3.13 -18.50
CA CYS A 97 -3.94 4.32 -18.32
C CYS A 97 -3.24 4.74 -19.62
N ASP A 98 -2.67 3.80 -20.38
CA ASP A 98 -2.01 4.13 -21.65
C ASP A 98 -2.99 4.75 -22.66
N ILE A 99 -4.22 4.23 -22.73
CA ILE A 99 -5.29 4.79 -23.58
C ILE A 99 -5.67 6.19 -23.10
N TRP A 100 -5.84 6.39 -21.79
CA TRP A 100 -6.22 7.68 -21.23
C TRP A 100 -5.10 8.72 -21.37
N ASP A 101 -3.85 8.34 -21.14
CA ASP A 101 -2.67 9.18 -21.34
C ASP A 101 -2.58 9.65 -22.80
N ASP A 102 -2.88 8.79 -23.78
CA ASP A 102 -2.95 9.18 -25.20
C ASP A 102 -4.12 10.13 -25.52
N ILE A 103 -5.30 9.89 -24.94
CA ILE A 103 -6.48 10.75 -25.12
C ILE A 103 -6.23 12.15 -24.54
N PHE A 104 -5.65 12.22 -23.34
CA PHE A 104 -5.46 13.48 -22.60
C PHE A 104 -4.13 14.18 -22.87
N ARG A 105 -3.24 13.59 -23.68
CA ARG A 105 -2.07 14.29 -24.23
C ARG A 105 -2.46 15.39 -25.21
N LYS A 106 -3.62 15.28 -25.84
CA LYS A 106 -4.19 16.29 -26.74
C LYS A 106 -4.77 17.46 -25.94
N ASP A 107 -4.85 18.64 -26.55
CA ASP A 107 -5.47 19.80 -25.91
C ASP A 107 -6.95 19.49 -25.60
N GLU A 108 -7.46 19.98 -24.48
CA GLU A 108 -8.88 19.88 -24.14
C GLU A 108 -9.76 20.49 -25.25
N GLN A 109 -9.25 21.49 -25.96
CA GLN A 109 -9.90 22.06 -27.14
C GLN A 109 -10.15 21.02 -28.24
N ASP A 110 -9.26 20.04 -28.42
CA ASP A 110 -9.43 18.97 -29.41
C ASP A 110 -10.57 18.02 -29.01
N LEU A 111 -10.75 17.78 -27.70
CA LEU A 111 -11.87 16.97 -27.19
C LEU A 111 -13.21 17.69 -27.34
N VAL A 112 -13.22 19.01 -27.14
CA VAL A 112 -14.40 19.86 -27.36
C VAL A 112 -14.75 19.93 -28.85
N GLN A 113 -13.76 20.09 -29.73
CA GLN A 113 -13.95 20.05 -31.18
C GLN A 113 -14.48 18.69 -31.66
N ALA A 114 -14.15 17.61 -30.96
CA ALA A 114 -14.72 16.28 -31.20
C ALA A 114 -16.15 16.09 -30.66
N GLU A 115 -16.82 17.17 -30.24
CA GLU A 115 -18.19 17.18 -29.71
C GLU A 115 -18.41 16.25 -28.50
N ILE A 116 -17.36 15.98 -27.71
CA ILE A 116 -17.46 15.15 -26.51
C ILE A 116 -18.09 15.99 -25.39
N SER A 117 -19.13 15.46 -24.75
CA SER A 117 -19.82 16.21 -23.68
C SER A 117 -18.91 16.36 -22.44
N PRO A 118 -19.00 17.48 -21.70
CA PRO A 118 -18.19 17.70 -20.50
C PRO A 118 -18.30 16.59 -19.45
N GLN A 119 -19.50 16.01 -19.30
CA GLN A 119 -19.73 14.90 -18.36
C GLN A 119 -18.96 13.63 -18.76
N VAL A 120 -18.80 13.37 -20.05
CA VAL A 120 -18.01 12.23 -20.55
C VAL A 120 -16.52 12.47 -20.30
N ILE A 121 -16.03 13.69 -20.51
CA ILE A 121 -14.63 14.07 -20.22
C ILE A 121 -14.33 13.86 -18.73
N GLN A 122 -15.20 14.34 -17.86
CA GLN A 122 -15.05 14.22 -16.42
C GLN A 122 -15.11 12.77 -15.92
N LEU A 123 -16.06 11.97 -16.44
CA LEU A 123 -16.13 10.54 -16.16
C LEU A 123 -14.83 9.84 -16.61
N SER A 124 -14.34 10.17 -17.81
CA SER A 124 -13.11 9.61 -18.36
C SER A 124 -11.89 9.96 -17.50
N ARG A 125 -11.79 11.21 -17.02
CA ARG A 125 -10.74 11.63 -16.07
C ARG A 125 -10.84 10.94 -14.73
N THR A 126 -12.05 10.78 -14.19
CA THR A 126 -12.29 10.04 -12.94
C THR A 126 -11.83 8.58 -13.06
N LEU A 127 -12.16 7.93 -14.19
CA LEU A 127 -11.74 6.55 -14.47
C LEU A 127 -10.23 6.47 -14.69
N HIS A 128 -9.63 7.46 -15.35
CA HIS A 128 -8.18 7.55 -15.51
C HIS A 128 -7.49 7.63 -14.15
N ALA A 129 -7.87 8.58 -13.29
CA ALA A 129 -7.34 8.72 -11.94
C ALA A 129 -7.50 7.44 -11.12
N SER A 130 -8.66 6.77 -11.23
CA SER A 130 -8.91 5.49 -10.56
C SER A 130 -7.98 4.37 -11.06
N CYS A 131 -7.72 4.31 -12.36
CA CYS A 131 -6.77 3.34 -12.94
C CYS A 131 -5.33 3.65 -12.51
N LEU A 132 -4.92 4.92 -12.46
CA LEU A 132 -3.62 5.35 -11.95
C LEU A 132 -3.41 4.89 -10.51
N VAL A 133 -4.38 5.15 -9.62
CA VAL A 133 -4.35 4.65 -8.22
C VAL A 133 -4.26 3.13 -8.17
N ARG A 134 -4.98 2.43 -9.04
CA ARG A 134 -4.96 0.96 -9.10
C ARG A 134 -3.56 0.43 -9.45
N ILE A 135 -2.84 1.11 -10.34
CA ILE A 135 -1.48 0.76 -10.73
C ILE A 135 -0.41 1.51 -9.93
N GLY A 136 -0.75 2.05 -8.76
CA GLY A 136 0.19 2.70 -7.83
C GLY A 136 0.80 4.03 -8.31
N ARG A 137 0.22 4.68 -9.33
CA ARG A 137 0.58 6.03 -9.80
C ARG A 137 -0.26 7.09 -9.07
N ASP A 138 -0.36 6.98 -7.74
CA ASP A 138 -1.20 7.84 -6.89
C ASP A 138 -0.87 9.34 -7.05
N SER A 139 0.41 9.69 -7.19
CA SER A 139 0.86 11.08 -7.39
C SER A 139 0.34 11.71 -8.69
N GLU A 140 0.12 10.90 -9.72
CA GLU A 140 -0.39 11.34 -11.02
C GLU A 140 -1.93 11.42 -11.02
N ALA A 141 -2.60 10.66 -10.15
CA ALA A 141 -4.04 10.73 -9.97
C ALA A 141 -4.50 12.00 -9.25
N ILE A 142 -3.71 12.50 -8.29
CA ILE A 142 -4.01 13.71 -7.50
C ILE A 142 -4.36 14.93 -8.37
N PRO A 143 -3.50 15.38 -9.31
CA PRO A 143 -3.82 16.55 -10.14
C PRO A 143 -5.05 16.33 -11.05
N ILE A 144 -5.38 15.09 -11.38
CA ILE A 144 -6.61 14.77 -12.12
C ILE A 144 -7.83 14.93 -11.23
N TYR A 145 -7.76 14.51 -9.96
CA TYR A 145 -8.83 14.77 -8.99
C TYR A 145 -8.98 16.27 -8.71
N ASP A 146 -7.89 17.01 -8.54
CA ASP A 146 -7.93 18.47 -8.37
C ASP A 146 -8.59 19.15 -9.57
N TYR A 147 -8.25 18.73 -10.79
CA TYR A 147 -8.94 19.19 -11.99
C TYR A 147 -10.44 18.91 -11.93
N CYS A 148 -10.85 17.69 -11.55
CA CYS A 148 -12.26 17.30 -11.47
C CYS A 148 -13.01 18.12 -10.41
N ILE A 149 -12.39 18.40 -9.26
CA ILE A 149 -12.95 19.23 -8.18
C ILE A 149 -13.11 20.69 -8.65
N ASN A 150 -12.07 21.27 -9.25
CA ASN A 150 -12.03 22.70 -9.59
C ASN A 150 -12.91 23.09 -10.79
N LYS A 151 -12.95 22.27 -11.86
CA LYS A 151 -13.80 22.55 -13.04
C LYS A 151 -15.27 22.53 -12.71
N ASP A 152 -15.66 21.69 -11.75
CA ASP A 152 -17.04 21.52 -11.36
C ASP A 152 -17.56 22.70 -10.54
N CYS A 153 -16.74 23.28 -9.66
CA CYS A 153 -17.07 24.52 -8.95
C CYS A 153 -17.47 25.66 -9.90
N ASN A 154 -16.89 25.72 -11.10
CA ASN A 154 -17.16 26.79 -12.07
C ASN A 154 -18.47 26.63 -12.85
N CYS A 155 -18.97 25.39 -13.03
CA CYS A 155 -20.19 25.13 -13.82
C CYS A 155 -21.49 25.48 -13.09
N SER A 156 -21.46 25.57 -11.76
CA SER A 156 -22.63 25.81 -10.91
C SER A 156 -23.15 27.26 -10.93
N SER A 157 -22.49 28.17 -11.67
CA SER A 157 -22.79 29.61 -11.65
C SER A 157 -23.78 30.09 -12.74
N SER A 158 -24.20 29.25 -13.69
CA SER A 158 -25.21 29.64 -14.68
C SER A 158 -26.65 29.48 -14.15
N LYS A 159 -27.20 30.55 -13.56
CA LYS A 159 -28.48 30.59 -12.82
C LYS A 159 -29.79 30.57 -13.65
N ASN A 160 -29.77 30.27 -14.93
CA ASN A 160 -30.97 30.39 -15.77
C ASN A 160 -31.46 29.02 -16.27
N GLU A 161 -32.43 28.41 -15.55
CA GLU A 161 -33.55 27.59 -16.07
C GLU A 161 -34.09 26.57 -15.02
N ASN A 162 -35.39 26.67 -14.68
CA ASN A 162 -36.27 25.69 -14.01
C ASN A 162 -35.79 25.00 -12.69
N ASN A 163 -36.37 25.45 -11.57
CA ASN A 163 -35.94 25.20 -10.19
C ASN A 163 -35.92 23.73 -9.68
N LEU A 164 -36.77 22.82 -10.16
CA LEU A 164 -36.90 21.47 -9.56
C LEU A 164 -35.86 20.45 -10.06
N SER A 165 -35.41 20.54 -11.32
CA SER A 165 -34.32 19.69 -11.83
C SER A 165 -32.94 20.13 -11.34
N LEU A 166 -32.82 21.40 -10.92
CA LEU A 166 -31.57 21.97 -10.44
C LEU A 166 -31.14 21.38 -9.10
N GLU A 167 -32.05 21.22 -8.13
CA GLU A 167 -31.72 20.67 -6.81
C GLU A 167 -31.21 19.22 -6.89
N ALA A 168 -31.86 18.37 -7.68
CA ALA A 168 -31.44 16.97 -7.84
C ALA A 168 -30.07 16.85 -8.54
N ASN A 169 -29.76 17.76 -9.47
CA ASN A 169 -28.45 17.79 -10.13
C ASN A 169 -27.37 18.39 -9.21
N HIS A 170 -27.71 19.41 -8.42
CA HIS A 170 -26.83 20.02 -7.44
C HIS A 170 -26.41 19.01 -6.36
N ASN A 171 -27.35 18.23 -5.82
CA ASN A 171 -27.04 17.18 -4.85
C ASN A 171 -26.12 16.09 -5.44
N LYS A 172 -26.34 15.66 -6.69
CA LYS A 172 -25.45 14.69 -7.36
C LYS A 172 -24.04 15.23 -7.53
N HIS A 173 -23.93 16.53 -7.80
CA HIS A 173 -22.66 17.21 -7.98
C HIS A 173 -21.87 17.32 -6.68
N ILE A 174 -22.50 17.78 -5.61
CA ILE A 174 -21.89 17.81 -4.26
C ILE A 174 -21.37 16.42 -3.88
N ILE A 175 -22.16 15.37 -4.12
CA ILE A 175 -21.76 13.98 -3.87
C ILE A 175 -20.53 13.58 -4.71
N ALA A 176 -20.47 13.97 -5.99
CA ALA A 176 -19.35 13.66 -6.86
C ALA A 176 -18.05 14.37 -6.41
N VAL A 177 -18.14 15.66 -6.07
CA VAL A 177 -17.00 16.44 -5.54
C VAL A 177 -16.48 15.82 -4.24
N ALA A 178 -17.38 15.46 -3.32
CA ALA A 178 -17.01 14.76 -2.09
C ALA A 178 -16.28 13.44 -2.38
N GLN A 179 -16.77 12.64 -3.35
CA GLN A 179 -16.12 11.39 -3.75
C GLN A 179 -14.72 11.59 -4.34
N TRP A 180 -14.51 12.65 -5.14
CA TRP A 180 -13.17 12.97 -5.64
C TRP A 180 -12.24 13.44 -4.53
N ARG A 181 -12.70 14.27 -3.60
CA ARG A 181 -11.92 14.67 -2.41
C ARG A 181 -11.52 13.45 -1.56
N LEU A 182 -12.47 12.54 -1.28
CA LEU A 182 -12.16 11.29 -0.57
C LEU A 182 -11.15 10.42 -1.34
N SER A 183 -11.25 10.37 -2.67
CA SER A 183 -10.33 9.59 -3.50
C SER A 183 -8.92 10.21 -3.51
N LYS A 184 -8.84 11.54 -3.57
CA LYS A 184 -7.59 12.31 -3.44
C LYS A 184 -6.96 12.11 -2.05
N ALA A 185 -7.74 12.20 -0.98
CA ALA A 185 -7.29 11.96 0.39
C ALA A 185 -6.68 10.55 0.55
N LYS A 186 -7.31 9.52 -0.04
CA LYS A 186 -6.77 8.15 -0.07
C LYS A 186 -5.45 8.05 -0.84
N CYS A 187 -5.25 8.84 -1.91
CA CYS A 187 -3.98 8.91 -2.63
C CYS A 187 -2.88 9.47 -1.72
N HIS A 188 -3.12 10.61 -1.08
CA HIS A 188 -2.16 11.19 -0.12
C HIS A 188 -1.84 10.22 1.02
N GLN A 189 -2.85 9.55 1.57
CA GLN A 189 -2.67 8.55 2.62
C GLN A 189 -1.77 7.38 2.17
N ARG A 190 -1.93 6.91 0.92
CA ARG A 190 -1.08 5.85 0.32
C ARG A 190 0.33 6.33 0.00
N LEU A 191 0.49 7.63 -0.25
CA LEU A 191 1.77 8.29 -0.43
C LEU A 191 2.46 8.64 0.90
N LEU A 192 1.86 8.24 2.04
CA LEU A 192 2.30 8.56 3.41
C LEU A 192 2.25 10.07 3.74
N ASP A 193 1.52 10.85 2.94
CA ASP A 193 1.26 12.27 3.17
C ASP A 193 -0.02 12.43 4.03
N TYR A 194 0.08 12.02 5.29
CA TYR A 194 -1.05 12.02 6.21
C TYR A 194 -1.55 13.44 6.53
N SER A 195 -0.69 14.46 6.43
CA SER A 195 -1.08 15.85 6.65
C SER A 195 -2.05 16.33 5.57
N GLN A 196 -1.68 16.18 4.30
CA GLN A 196 -2.57 16.58 3.21
C GLN A 196 -3.81 15.68 3.13
N ALA A 197 -3.67 14.38 3.36
CA ALA A 197 -4.81 13.47 3.42
C ALA A 197 -5.82 13.89 4.50
N PHE A 198 -5.34 14.28 5.68
CA PHE A 198 -6.17 14.81 6.75
C PHE A 198 -6.97 16.03 6.29
N MET A 199 -6.30 17.00 5.65
CA MET A 199 -6.94 18.21 5.14
C MET A 199 -8.02 17.88 4.11
N ASP A 200 -7.71 17.03 3.12
CA ASP A 200 -8.68 16.63 2.10
C ASP A 200 -9.91 15.89 2.68
N TYR A 201 -9.72 15.07 3.73
CA TYR A 201 -10.84 14.46 4.45
C TYR A 201 -11.65 15.51 5.24
N ARG A 202 -10.98 16.47 5.88
CA ARG A 202 -11.61 17.55 6.65
C ARG A 202 -12.44 18.47 5.75
N ASP A 203 -11.97 18.75 4.54
CA ASP A 203 -12.71 19.54 3.54
C ASP A 203 -14.04 18.88 3.12
N VAL A 204 -14.16 17.54 3.23
CA VAL A 204 -15.44 16.84 3.02
C VAL A 204 -16.35 16.98 4.23
N LEU A 205 -15.78 17.03 5.43
CA LEU A 205 -16.52 17.16 6.67
C LEU A 205 -17.08 18.57 6.89
N GLU A 206 -16.34 19.60 6.48
CA GLU A 206 -16.71 21.02 6.61
C GLU A 206 -17.77 21.46 5.56
N GLU A 207 -18.05 20.61 4.57
CA GLU A 207 -19.03 20.90 3.53
C GLU A 207 -20.46 20.65 4.03
N GLU A 208 -21.12 21.72 4.51
CA GLU A 208 -22.47 21.70 5.10
C GLU A 208 -23.55 21.12 4.17
N THR A 209 -23.31 21.12 2.86
CA THR A 209 -24.28 20.68 1.85
C THR A 209 -24.33 19.15 1.67
N ILE A 210 -23.36 18.41 2.21
CA ILE A 210 -23.33 16.94 2.09
C ILE A 210 -24.29 16.32 3.11
N SER A 211 -25.39 15.75 2.61
CA SER A 211 -26.33 14.97 3.42
C SER A 211 -26.04 13.46 3.41
N ASN A 212 -25.04 13.01 2.66
CA ASN A 212 -24.70 11.59 2.56
C ASN A 212 -23.86 11.13 3.75
N VAL A 213 -24.53 10.58 4.75
CA VAL A 213 -23.93 10.07 6.01
C VAL A 213 -22.76 9.13 5.75
N ALA A 214 -22.86 8.21 4.78
CA ALA A 214 -21.80 7.24 4.51
C ALA A 214 -20.51 7.87 3.95
N LEU A 215 -20.61 9.01 3.25
CA LEU A 215 -19.43 9.76 2.80
C LEU A 215 -18.80 10.55 3.96
N LEU A 216 -19.62 11.18 4.79
CA LEU A 216 -19.15 11.89 5.98
C LEU A 216 -18.49 10.93 6.98
N GLU A 217 -19.02 9.73 7.18
CA GLU A 217 -18.41 8.71 8.03
C GLU A 217 -17.05 8.25 7.49
N GLN A 218 -16.94 8.04 6.17
CA GLN A 218 -15.66 7.73 5.54
C GLN A 218 -14.66 8.88 5.70
N ALA A 219 -15.11 10.13 5.57
CA ALA A 219 -14.28 11.31 5.77
C ALA A 219 -13.79 11.39 7.22
N LEU A 220 -14.68 11.21 8.20
CA LEU A 220 -14.38 11.22 9.63
C LEU A 220 -13.36 10.14 9.98
N GLN A 221 -13.60 8.89 9.59
CA GLN A 221 -12.68 7.79 9.86
C GLN A 221 -11.31 8.00 9.19
N GLY A 222 -11.31 8.53 7.96
CA GLY A 222 -10.10 8.87 7.22
C GLY A 222 -9.29 9.98 7.90
N ALA A 223 -9.93 11.08 8.29
CA ALA A 223 -9.29 12.20 8.98
C ALA A 223 -8.72 11.75 10.33
N VAL A 224 -9.51 11.04 11.13
CA VAL A 224 -9.07 10.47 12.41
C VAL A 224 -7.88 9.52 12.23
N THR A 225 -7.92 8.66 11.22
CA THR A 225 -6.81 7.75 10.91
C THR A 225 -5.53 8.52 10.58
N CYS A 226 -5.63 9.58 9.76
CA CYS A 226 -4.48 10.42 9.42
C CYS A 226 -3.93 11.15 10.64
N ALA A 227 -4.79 11.74 11.49
CA ALA A 227 -4.38 12.40 12.72
C ALA A 227 -3.64 11.45 13.68
N LEU A 228 -4.15 10.23 13.87
CA LEU A 228 -3.47 9.22 14.69
C LEU A 228 -2.14 8.76 14.09
N ARG A 229 -2.03 8.66 12.76
CA ARG A 229 -0.77 8.32 12.07
C ARG A 229 0.24 9.46 12.06
N LEU A 230 -0.20 10.69 12.27
CA LEU A 230 0.66 11.84 12.57
C LEU A 230 1.07 11.89 14.05
N GLY A 231 0.60 10.95 14.89
CA GLY A 231 0.84 10.96 16.32
C GLY A 231 0.09 12.07 17.07
N ASN A 232 -0.94 12.66 16.46
CA ASN A 232 -1.70 13.78 17.02
C ASN A 232 -3.09 13.32 17.47
N VAL A 233 -3.17 12.80 18.70
CA VAL A 233 -4.42 12.30 19.28
C VAL A 233 -5.38 13.44 19.64
N THR A 234 -4.85 14.61 19.98
CA THR A 234 -5.63 15.83 20.24
C THR A 234 -6.43 16.23 19.00
N LEU A 235 -5.76 16.32 17.85
CA LEU A 235 -6.40 16.59 16.56
C LEU A 235 -7.44 15.52 16.21
N ALA A 236 -7.15 14.23 16.47
CA ALA A 236 -8.13 13.16 16.26
C ALA A 236 -9.39 13.34 17.13
N GLN A 237 -9.24 13.82 18.37
CA GLN A 237 -10.37 14.09 19.26
C GLN A 237 -11.19 15.31 18.83
N GLU A 238 -10.54 16.37 18.36
CA GLU A 238 -11.19 17.63 17.95
C GLU A 238 -12.16 17.49 16.77
N ILE A 239 -11.99 16.47 15.93
CA ILE A 239 -12.88 16.24 14.78
C ILE A 239 -14.27 15.75 15.24
N PHE A 240 -14.39 15.01 16.35
CA PHE A 240 -15.67 14.43 16.75
C PHE A 240 -16.74 15.45 17.19
N PRO A 241 -16.44 16.47 18.03
CA PRO A 241 -17.40 17.48 18.43
C PRO A 241 -18.03 18.25 17.27
N ILE A 242 -17.27 18.50 16.21
CA ILE A 242 -17.73 19.26 15.03
C ILE A 242 -18.92 18.56 14.35
N HIS A 243 -19.05 17.24 14.49
CA HIS A 243 -20.05 16.46 13.75
C HIS A 243 -21.07 15.72 14.60
N HIS A 244 -21.01 15.82 15.93
CA HIS A 244 -22.03 15.22 16.80
C HIS A 244 -23.44 15.75 16.43
N ASP A 245 -23.56 17.03 16.08
CA ASP A 245 -24.81 17.65 15.67
C ASP A 245 -25.22 17.29 14.22
N THR A 246 -24.24 17.05 13.34
CA THR A 246 -24.47 16.67 11.94
C THR A 246 -24.96 15.24 11.79
N PHE A 247 -24.39 14.29 12.55
CA PHE A 247 -24.71 12.86 12.38
C PHE A 247 -26.04 12.45 13.02
N LYS A 248 -26.57 13.22 13.98
CA LYS A 248 -27.74 12.91 14.85
C LYS A 248 -27.62 11.61 15.66
N ILE A 249 -27.13 10.52 15.08
CA ILE A 249 -26.74 9.25 15.71
C ILE A 249 -25.52 8.72 14.94
N PRO A 250 -24.30 8.75 15.52
CA PRO A 250 -23.13 8.17 14.86
C PRO A 250 -23.33 6.67 14.63
N SER A 251 -22.77 6.11 13.55
CA SER A 251 -22.67 4.65 13.45
C SER A 251 -21.97 4.09 14.69
N PRO A 252 -22.28 2.84 15.09
CA PRO A 252 -21.67 2.29 16.28
C PRO A 252 -20.13 2.17 16.14
N ASP A 253 -19.61 2.09 14.91
CA ASP A 253 -18.18 2.01 14.60
C ASP A 253 -17.49 3.33 14.93
N THR A 254 -18.12 4.42 14.49
CA THR A 254 -17.72 5.79 14.82
C THR A 254 -17.81 6.05 16.33
N ALA A 255 -18.84 5.56 17.01
CA ALA A 255 -18.98 5.67 18.46
C ALA A 255 -17.89 4.90 19.21
N CYS A 256 -17.55 3.68 18.76
CA CYS A 256 -16.44 2.90 19.30
C CYS A 256 -15.09 3.60 19.07
N LEU A 257 -14.84 4.10 17.85
CA LEU A 257 -13.62 4.85 17.53
C LEU A 257 -13.46 6.09 18.42
N ALA A 258 -14.53 6.86 18.62
CA ALA A 258 -14.54 8.03 19.50
C ALA A 258 -14.20 7.66 20.96
N ALA A 259 -14.74 6.54 21.45
CA ALA A 259 -14.48 6.06 22.81
C ALA A 259 -12.99 5.69 22.99
N VAL A 260 -12.38 5.02 22.02
CA VAL A 260 -10.95 4.67 22.06
C VAL A 260 -10.08 5.92 22.00
N ILE A 261 -10.41 6.89 21.14
CA ILE A 261 -9.62 8.14 21.02
C ILE A 261 -9.68 8.95 22.31
N ARG A 262 -10.85 9.04 22.94
CA ARG A 262 -10.98 9.67 24.26
C ARG A 262 -10.09 8.98 25.30
N TYR A 263 -10.02 7.65 25.30
CA TYR A 263 -9.08 6.93 26.17
C TYR A 263 -7.63 7.30 25.85
N LEU A 264 -7.24 7.27 24.58
CA LEU A 264 -5.87 7.59 24.15
C LEU A 264 -5.47 9.03 24.52
N HIS A 265 -6.39 9.99 24.40
CA HIS A 265 -6.15 11.41 24.70
C HIS A 265 -6.22 11.72 26.21
N SER A 266 -7.27 11.30 26.92
CA SER A 266 -7.50 11.69 28.32
C SER A 266 -7.08 10.66 29.36
N GLY A 267 -6.93 9.39 28.97
CA GLY A 267 -6.76 8.29 29.90
C GLY A 267 -8.06 7.87 30.61
N ASP A 268 -9.22 8.43 30.25
CA ASP A 268 -10.53 8.07 30.80
C ASP A 268 -10.94 6.64 30.41
N ARG A 269 -10.42 5.69 31.17
CA ARG A 269 -10.66 4.25 31.00
C ARG A 269 -12.12 3.89 31.25
N ASN A 270 -12.72 4.40 32.33
CA ASN A 270 -14.08 4.04 32.73
C ASN A 270 -15.10 4.55 31.70
N GLY A 271 -14.98 5.81 31.26
CA GLY A 271 -15.84 6.37 30.25
C GLY A 271 -15.67 5.72 28.88
N ALA A 272 -14.47 5.23 28.54
CA ALA A 272 -14.26 4.43 27.35
C ALA A 272 -14.93 3.05 27.44
N VAL A 273 -14.79 2.34 28.56
CA VAL A 273 -15.45 1.04 28.80
C VAL A 273 -16.97 1.16 28.70
N GLU A 274 -17.57 2.18 29.33
CA GLU A 274 -19.01 2.40 29.30
C GLU A 274 -19.53 2.59 27.86
N ARG A 275 -18.87 3.45 27.07
CA ARG A 275 -19.25 3.73 25.67
C ARG A 275 -19.00 2.56 24.74
N LEU A 276 -17.88 1.86 24.90
CA LEU A 276 -17.59 0.67 24.12
C LEU A 276 -18.63 -0.41 24.41
N ARG A 277 -18.99 -0.63 25.68
CA ARG A 277 -20.00 -1.61 26.08
C ARG A 277 -21.38 -1.32 25.47
N SER A 278 -21.76 -0.05 25.32
CA SER A 278 -23.05 0.31 24.71
C SER A 278 -23.06 0.27 23.18
N SER A 279 -21.90 0.33 22.53
CA SER A 279 -21.81 0.50 21.07
C SER A 279 -21.23 -0.71 20.33
N VAL A 280 -20.40 -1.52 21.00
CA VAL A 280 -19.66 -2.61 20.36
C VAL A 280 -20.59 -3.72 19.88
N GLN A 281 -20.43 -4.12 18.62
CA GLN A 281 -21.15 -5.24 18.06
C GLN A 281 -20.36 -6.55 18.23
N GLN A 282 -21.06 -7.69 18.16
CA GLN A 282 -20.44 -9.02 18.29
C GLN A 282 -19.36 -9.33 17.24
N ASN A 283 -19.39 -8.65 16.08
CA ASN A 283 -18.48 -8.91 14.98
C ASN A 283 -17.34 -7.88 14.86
N TRP A 284 -17.02 -7.13 15.91
CA TRP A 284 -15.96 -6.11 15.87
C TRP A 284 -14.81 -6.45 16.82
N PHE A 285 -13.95 -7.38 16.39
CA PHE A 285 -12.87 -7.90 17.24
C PHE A 285 -11.93 -6.83 17.78
N LEU A 286 -11.66 -5.76 17.03
CA LEU A 286 -10.80 -4.66 17.50
C LEU A 286 -11.32 -4.03 18.79
N TYR A 287 -12.58 -3.61 18.78
CA TYR A 287 -13.19 -2.90 19.89
C TYR A 287 -13.52 -3.82 21.06
N GLN A 288 -13.82 -5.09 20.79
CA GLN A 288 -13.98 -6.10 21.83
C GLN A 288 -12.66 -6.40 22.53
N TRP A 289 -11.57 -6.49 21.77
CA TRP A 289 -10.22 -6.63 22.32
C TRP A 289 -9.90 -5.44 23.23
N ILE A 290 -10.07 -4.21 22.72
CA ILE A 290 -9.81 -3.00 23.49
C ILE A 290 -10.69 -2.95 24.74
N LEU A 291 -11.98 -3.25 24.62
CA LEU A 291 -12.89 -3.33 25.77
C LEU A 291 -12.40 -4.32 26.82
N SER A 292 -11.95 -5.51 26.41
CA SER A 292 -11.44 -6.55 27.31
C SER A 292 -10.18 -6.10 28.04
N VAL A 293 -9.24 -5.46 27.32
CA VAL A 293 -8.02 -4.88 27.90
C VAL A 293 -8.36 -3.73 28.86
N LEU A 294 -9.34 -2.90 28.51
CA LEU A 294 -9.82 -1.80 29.35
C LEU A 294 -10.71 -2.25 30.52
N GLN A 295 -11.14 -3.51 30.58
CA GLN A 295 -11.82 -4.07 31.75
C GLN A 295 -10.85 -4.79 32.70
N SER A 296 -9.82 -5.46 32.19
CA SER A 296 -8.95 -6.35 32.99
C SER A 296 -8.14 -5.69 34.11
N SER A 297 -7.94 -4.37 34.09
CA SER A 297 -7.20 -3.62 35.12
C SER A 297 -8.11 -3.05 36.22
N SER A 298 -9.42 -3.35 36.22
CA SER A 298 -10.32 -3.01 37.33
C SER A 298 -10.44 -4.24 38.24
N GLU A 299 -9.78 -4.21 39.39
CA GLU A 299 -9.66 -5.37 40.31
C GLU A 299 -10.99 -5.83 40.96
N ASN A 300 -12.11 -5.14 40.71
CA ASN A 300 -13.34 -5.28 41.50
C ASN A 300 -14.59 -5.79 40.76
N ASP A 301 -14.49 -6.26 39.51
CA ASP A 301 -15.69 -6.64 38.73
C ASP A 301 -15.90 -8.17 38.64
N ASP A 302 -16.68 -8.70 39.57
CA ASP A 302 -17.19 -10.10 39.63
C ASP A 302 -18.28 -10.39 38.55
N ASP A 303 -18.53 -9.47 37.63
CA ASP A 303 -19.71 -9.53 36.75
C ASP A 303 -19.49 -10.47 35.56
N ASN A 304 -20.23 -11.59 35.55
CA ASN A 304 -20.03 -12.78 34.71
C ASN A 304 -20.48 -12.62 33.23
N ARG A 305 -20.81 -11.40 32.77
CA ARG A 305 -21.53 -11.14 31.50
C ARG A 305 -20.73 -11.24 30.18
N MET A 306 -19.42 -11.43 30.21
CA MET A 306 -18.62 -11.52 28.97
C MET A 306 -18.82 -12.84 28.19
N SER A 307 -19.48 -13.84 28.79
CA SER A 307 -19.94 -15.05 28.08
C SER A 307 -20.88 -14.77 26.92
N ASP A 308 -21.55 -13.60 26.93
CA ASP A 308 -22.59 -13.24 25.96
C ASP A 308 -22.03 -12.77 24.60
N PHE A 309 -20.71 -12.60 24.51
CA PHE A 309 -20.01 -12.16 23.29
C PHE A 309 -19.28 -13.27 22.53
N LEU A 310 -19.40 -14.53 22.96
CA LEU A 310 -18.85 -15.66 22.21
C LEU A 310 -19.71 -15.93 20.96
N PRO A 311 -19.15 -15.91 19.73
CA PRO A 311 -19.91 -16.26 18.55
C PRO A 311 -20.21 -17.75 18.56
N ILE A 312 -21.48 -18.06 18.34
CA ILE A 312 -22.11 -19.37 18.53
C ILE A 312 -21.81 -20.35 17.37
N SER A 313 -20.99 -19.97 16.39
CA SER A 313 -20.83 -20.74 15.15
C SER A 313 -19.42 -21.35 15.00
N SER A 314 -19.34 -22.68 15.09
CA SER A 314 -18.17 -23.51 14.74
C SER A 314 -18.00 -23.76 13.22
N SER A 315 -18.65 -22.96 12.37
CA SER A 315 -18.59 -23.15 10.92
C SER A 315 -17.23 -22.72 10.33
N SER A 316 -16.78 -23.39 9.27
CA SER A 316 -15.53 -23.04 8.56
C SER A 316 -15.55 -21.63 7.96
N THR A 317 -16.73 -21.11 7.63
CA THR A 317 -16.94 -19.73 7.19
C THR A 317 -16.62 -18.72 8.28
N ALA A 318 -16.94 -19.03 9.54
CA ALA A 318 -16.65 -18.15 10.67
C ALA A 318 -15.14 -17.99 10.89
N PHE A 319 -14.34 -19.06 10.71
CA PHE A 319 -12.88 -18.98 10.88
C PHE A 319 -12.21 -18.03 9.89
N ASN A 320 -12.63 -18.09 8.61
CA ASN A 320 -12.11 -17.18 7.60
C ASN A 320 -12.51 -15.74 7.87
N GLU A 321 -13.74 -15.49 8.31
CA GLU A 321 -14.18 -14.15 8.70
C GLU A 321 -13.38 -13.61 9.90
N THR A 322 -13.15 -14.43 10.92
CA THR A 322 -12.29 -14.06 12.06
C THR A 322 -10.88 -13.72 11.62
N PHE A 323 -10.25 -14.57 10.81
CA PHE A 323 -8.92 -14.29 10.26
C PHE A 323 -8.91 -12.96 9.47
N LEU A 324 -9.91 -12.74 8.61
CA LEU A 324 -10.05 -11.49 7.84
C LEU A 324 -10.21 -10.27 8.74
N GLN A 325 -10.87 -10.39 9.90
CA GLN A 325 -10.95 -9.30 10.86
C GLN A 325 -9.61 -9.06 11.58
N LEU A 326 -8.90 -10.11 11.97
CA LEU A 326 -7.58 -9.98 12.62
C LEU A 326 -6.55 -9.31 11.68
N ILE A 327 -6.58 -9.63 10.39
CA ILE A 327 -5.71 -8.92 9.42
C ILE A 327 -6.15 -7.46 9.21
N ARG A 328 -7.45 -7.15 9.30
CA ARG A 328 -7.94 -5.75 9.23
C ARG A 328 -7.45 -4.93 10.41
N ILE A 329 -7.35 -5.54 11.59
CA ILE A 329 -6.77 -4.88 12.77
C ILE A 329 -5.31 -4.45 12.51
N ASN A 330 -4.55 -5.22 11.72
CA ASN A 330 -3.19 -4.83 11.34
C ASN A 330 -3.13 -3.52 10.51
N MET A 331 -4.26 -3.13 9.90
CA MET A 331 -4.47 -1.88 9.15
C MET A 331 -5.11 -0.77 10.00
N SER A 332 -5.46 -1.06 11.26
CA SER A 332 -6.17 -0.13 12.14
C SER A 332 -5.37 1.15 12.39
N PRO A 333 -6.03 2.25 12.78
CA PRO A 333 -5.36 3.52 13.05
C PRO A 333 -4.62 3.55 14.40
N PHE A 334 -4.65 2.46 15.17
CA PHE A 334 -4.03 2.37 16.50
C PHE A 334 -2.63 1.74 16.47
N ASP A 335 -1.97 1.74 15.31
CA ASP A 335 -0.57 1.33 15.21
C ASP A 335 0.38 2.48 15.56
N ASP A 336 1.67 2.17 15.61
CA ASP A 336 2.70 3.14 15.96
C ASP A 336 2.94 4.12 14.79
N PRO A 337 2.75 5.44 14.98
CA PRO A 337 2.93 6.44 13.92
C PRO A 337 4.35 6.43 13.35
N ASP A 338 5.37 6.16 14.18
CA ASP A 338 6.78 6.19 13.77
C ASP A 338 7.17 5.04 12.83
N LEU A 339 6.31 4.01 12.67
CA LEU A 339 6.55 2.97 11.68
C LEU A 339 6.57 3.51 10.24
N VAL A 340 6.08 4.74 10.01
CA VAL A 340 6.23 5.43 8.73
C VAL A 340 7.68 5.56 8.29
N TYR A 341 8.64 5.69 9.22
CA TYR A 341 10.04 5.83 8.88
C TYR A 341 10.69 4.53 8.39
N LEU A 342 10.11 3.38 8.74
CA LEU A 342 10.53 2.09 8.19
C LEU A 342 9.85 1.80 6.84
N ASP A 343 8.62 2.27 6.64
CA ASP A 343 7.82 2.04 5.42
C ASP A 343 8.18 3.00 4.28
N ASP A 344 8.50 4.25 4.62
CA ASP A 344 9.02 5.25 3.70
C ASP A 344 10.44 4.85 3.29
N LYS A 345 10.61 4.55 2.01
CA LYS A 345 11.88 4.04 1.45
C LYS A 345 13.02 5.05 1.54
N ILE A 346 12.72 6.34 1.52
CA ILE A 346 13.71 7.42 1.65
C ILE A 346 14.11 7.57 3.11
N ASN A 347 13.15 7.57 4.04
CA ASN A 347 13.46 7.63 5.47
C ASN A 347 14.20 6.36 5.92
N LEU A 348 13.82 5.19 5.43
CA LEU A 348 14.53 3.94 5.70
C LEU A 348 15.95 4.00 5.15
N HIS A 349 16.14 4.54 3.95
CA HIS A 349 17.49 4.73 3.39
C HIS A 349 18.32 5.70 4.25
N ASP A 350 17.78 6.86 4.60
CA ASP A 350 18.45 7.84 5.46
C ASP A 350 18.75 7.22 6.85
N LEU A 351 17.83 6.45 7.43
CA LEU A 351 17.99 5.74 8.71
C LEU A 351 19.19 4.79 8.66
N LEU A 352 19.26 3.94 7.62
CA LEU A 352 20.26 2.88 7.49
C LEU A 352 21.64 3.38 7.02
N THR A 353 21.72 4.54 6.38
CA THR A 353 22.98 5.13 5.86
C THR A 353 23.56 6.24 6.73
N THR A 354 22.74 6.96 7.50
CA THR A 354 23.24 8.02 8.40
C THR A 354 23.93 7.42 9.62
N HIS A 355 23.36 6.35 10.18
CA HIS A 355 23.84 5.72 11.42
C HIS A 355 24.86 4.60 11.17
N SER A 356 25.15 4.25 9.92
CA SER A 356 26.26 3.35 9.61
C SER A 356 27.61 3.99 9.95
N ASN A 357 27.72 5.32 9.87
CA ASN A 357 28.94 6.06 10.21
C ASN A 357 29.27 6.09 11.71
N LEU A 358 28.31 5.79 12.59
CA LEU A 358 28.54 5.64 14.03
C LEU A 358 29.21 4.30 14.39
N ARG A 359 29.41 3.40 13.41
CA ARG A 359 30.03 2.09 13.62
C ARG A 359 31.41 2.05 13.00
N SER A 360 32.41 2.35 13.82
CA SER A 360 33.82 2.13 13.55
C SER A 360 34.27 0.65 13.67
N THR A 361 33.34 -0.30 13.75
CA THR A 361 33.70 -1.73 13.80
C THR A 361 33.59 -2.34 12.41
N GLU A 362 34.75 -2.68 11.81
CA GLU A 362 34.98 -3.35 10.52
C GLU A 362 34.22 -4.69 10.30
N THR A 363 33.29 -5.09 11.19
CA THR A 363 32.83 -6.47 11.32
C THR A 363 31.40 -6.74 10.86
N MET A 364 30.57 -5.73 10.55
CA MET A 364 29.24 -6.01 9.99
C MET A 364 29.24 -6.03 8.47
N VAL A 365 28.86 -7.18 7.92
CA VAL A 365 28.59 -7.37 6.50
C VAL A 365 27.51 -6.37 6.05
N PRO A 366 27.70 -5.66 4.93
CA PRO A 366 26.68 -4.77 4.40
C PRO A 366 25.39 -5.54 4.12
N PHE A 367 24.26 -5.00 4.61
CA PHE A 367 22.93 -5.62 4.46
C PHE A 367 21.92 -4.68 3.80
N TRP A 368 22.33 -3.48 3.40
CA TRP A 368 21.49 -2.48 2.74
C TRP A 368 22.17 -2.02 1.46
N PRO A 369 21.49 -2.05 0.29
CA PRO A 369 22.10 -1.62 -0.96
C PRO A 369 22.31 -0.11 -1.01
N ASP A 370 23.40 0.31 -1.66
CA ASP A 370 23.70 1.71 -1.96
C ASP A 370 22.52 2.39 -2.65
N GLY A 371 22.33 3.67 -2.36
CA GLY A 371 21.25 4.45 -2.93
C GLY A 371 21.54 5.94 -2.95
N ILE A 372 20.76 6.63 -3.76
CA ILE A 372 20.84 8.07 -3.99
C ILE A 372 19.42 8.62 -3.97
N ILE A 373 19.19 9.71 -3.24
CA ILE A 373 17.88 10.35 -3.17
C ILE A 373 17.82 11.48 -4.20
N LEU A 374 16.97 11.33 -5.22
CA LEU A 374 16.80 12.31 -6.30
C LEU A 374 15.58 13.19 -6.03
N PRO A 375 15.61 14.49 -6.38
CA PRO A 375 16.71 15.20 -7.05
C PRO A 375 17.82 15.70 -6.09
N ARG A 376 17.68 15.49 -4.77
CA ARG A 376 18.59 16.02 -3.71
C ARG A 376 20.07 15.74 -3.98
N GLU A 377 20.39 14.54 -4.46
CA GLU A 377 21.76 14.06 -4.68
C GLU A 377 22.09 13.89 -6.18
N LEU A 378 21.51 14.72 -7.06
CA LEU A 378 21.77 14.66 -8.50
C LEU A 378 23.26 14.84 -8.86
N ASN A 379 24.00 15.65 -8.09
CA ASN A 379 25.45 15.83 -8.30
C ASN A 379 26.23 14.53 -8.03
N ARG A 380 25.85 13.78 -6.99
CA ARG A 380 26.45 12.48 -6.68
C ARG A 380 26.21 11.48 -7.81
N LEU A 381 25.01 11.48 -8.41
CA LEU A 381 24.73 10.68 -9.61
C LEU A 381 25.65 11.05 -10.79
N LYS A 382 25.89 12.36 -11.00
CA LYS A 382 26.82 12.85 -12.04
C LYS A 382 28.27 12.42 -11.77
N GLU A 383 28.71 12.46 -10.52
CA GLU A 383 30.03 12.00 -10.07
C GLU A 383 30.22 10.50 -10.30
N MET A 384 29.25 9.68 -9.89
CA MET A 384 29.29 8.23 -10.10
C MET A 384 29.40 7.86 -11.58
N LEU A 385 28.66 8.55 -12.45
CA LEU A 385 28.77 8.36 -13.90
C LEU A 385 30.14 8.80 -14.44
N ALA A 386 30.73 9.86 -13.90
CA ALA A 386 32.06 10.30 -14.30
C ALA A 386 33.15 9.32 -13.84
N GLU A 387 33.02 8.74 -12.65
CA GLU A 387 33.90 7.69 -12.13
C GLU A 387 33.81 6.42 -12.98
N GLN A 388 32.58 5.98 -13.31
CA GLN A 388 32.35 4.84 -14.20
C GLN A 388 33.02 5.03 -15.57
N ARG A 389 32.92 6.23 -16.17
CA ARG A 389 33.59 6.53 -17.45
C ARG A 389 35.12 6.52 -17.34
N LYS A 390 35.68 6.92 -16.19
CA LYS A 390 37.13 6.90 -15.96
C LYS A 390 37.65 5.46 -15.82
N SER A 391 36.94 4.59 -15.10
CA SER A 391 37.32 3.18 -14.95
C SER A 391 37.32 2.44 -16.28
N SER A 392 36.30 2.64 -17.13
CA SER A 392 36.23 1.98 -18.45
C SER A 392 37.33 2.42 -19.42
N SER A 393 37.91 3.61 -19.23
CA SER A 393 39.01 4.11 -20.08
C SER A 393 40.40 3.53 -19.73
N THR A 394 40.57 3.00 -18.52
CA THR A 394 41.89 2.57 -18.00
C THR A 394 42.13 1.07 -18.17
N THR A 395 41.06 0.25 -18.23
CA THR A 395 41.15 -1.22 -18.27
C THR A 395 40.92 -1.76 -19.68
N ARG A 396 41.93 -1.65 -20.57
CA ARG A 396 41.90 -2.28 -21.92
C ARG A 396 42.70 -3.57 -22.03
N ARG A 397 43.20 -4.12 -20.92
CA ARG A 397 43.94 -5.39 -20.88
C ARG A 397 43.65 -6.11 -19.57
N THR A 398 43.07 -7.30 -19.72
CA THR A 398 42.75 -8.38 -18.75
C THR A 398 41.30 -8.41 -18.26
N THR A 399 40.56 -9.37 -18.84
CA THR A 399 39.20 -9.79 -18.51
C THR A 399 39.17 -10.52 -17.17
N THR A 400 38.94 -9.80 -16.07
CA THR A 400 38.57 -10.38 -14.76
C THR A 400 37.74 -9.37 -13.98
N ASN A 401 36.51 -9.75 -13.59
CA ASN A 401 35.54 -9.15 -12.64
C ASN A 401 35.23 -7.63 -12.66
N ASP A 402 36.09 -6.76 -13.18
CA ASP A 402 35.89 -5.30 -13.23
C ASP A 402 34.95 -4.84 -14.36
N ASP A 403 34.65 -5.70 -15.34
CA ASP A 403 33.67 -5.44 -16.41
C ASP A 403 32.20 -5.38 -15.91
N ILE A 404 31.94 -5.77 -14.65
CA ILE A 404 30.59 -5.85 -14.06
C ILE A 404 30.06 -4.47 -13.63
N MET A 405 30.94 -3.48 -13.39
CA MET A 405 30.53 -2.13 -12.98
C MET A 405 29.88 -1.32 -14.12
N ASP A 406 30.20 -1.62 -15.39
CA ASP A 406 29.76 -0.77 -16.52
C ASP A 406 28.27 -0.95 -16.88
N ASN A 407 27.63 -2.03 -16.41
CA ASN A 407 26.21 -2.36 -16.62
C ASN A 407 25.39 -2.48 -15.32
N SER A 408 25.82 -1.85 -14.22
CA SER A 408 25.07 -1.93 -12.96
C SER A 408 23.62 -1.45 -13.13
N LEU A 409 22.67 -2.32 -12.78
CA LEU A 409 21.25 -1.99 -12.80
C LEU A 409 20.86 -1.31 -11.49
N TRP A 410 19.99 -0.31 -11.61
CA TRP A 410 19.45 0.47 -10.51
C TRP A 410 17.93 0.38 -10.55
N ILE A 411 17.31 0.47 -9.39
CA ILE A 411 15.87 0.52 -9.24
C ILE A 411 15.47 1.88 -8.67
N LEU A 412 14.69 2.63 -9.45
CA LEU A 412 14.04 3.86 -9.03
C LEU A 412 12.77 3.50 -8.27
N LYS A 413 12.67 3.93 -7.01
CA LYS A 413 11.54 3.68 -6.11
C LYS A 413 10.96 4.99 -5.62
N SER A 414 9.64 5.15 -5.65
CA SER A 414 8.97 6.23 -4.95
C SER A 414 9.14 6.09 -3.44
N ARG A 415 8.99 7.21 -2.70
CA ARG A 415 8.97 7.23 -1.23
C ARG A 415 8.06 6.15 -0.64
N ALA A 416 6.84 6.11 -1.14
CA ALA A 416 5.79 5.20 -0.74
C ALA A 416 5.28 4.44 -1.97
N GLY A 417 4.77 3.22 -1.77
CA GLY A 417 4.21 2.43 -2.86
C GLY A 417 4.07 0.96 -2.49
N TYR A 418 2.99 0.35 -2.98
CA TYR A 418 2.67 -1.06 -2.73
C TYR A 418 2.89 -1.92 -3.96
N GLY A 419 3.43 -3.13 -3.75
CA GLY A 419 3.52 -4.14 -4.80
C GLY A 419 4.47 -3.77 -5.95
N SER A 420 5.47 -2.93 -5.70
CA SER A 420 6.44 -2.44 -6.68
C SER A 420 5.88 -1.63 -7.86
N HIS A 421 4.65 -1.17 -7.75
CA HIS A 421 4.05 -0.28 -8.73
C HIS A 421 4.79 1.06 -8.75
N GLY A 422 5.04 1.60 -9.93
CA GLY A 422 5.85 2.82 -10.12
C GLY A 422 7.37 2.59 -10.07
N ASN A 423 7.85 1.42 -9.66
CA ASN A 423 9.28 1.13 -9.70
C ASN A 423 9.78 0.97 -11.14
N GLN A 424 10.95 1.54 -11.43
CA GLN A 424 11.58 1.45 -12.74
C GLN A 424 13.00 0.91 -12.60
N ILE A 425 13.39 0.03 -13.52
CA ILE A 425 14.75 -0.49 -13.59
C ILE A 425 15.46 0.32 -14.66
N LEU A 426 16.57 0.93 -14.28
CA LEU A 426 17.30 1.89 -15.09
C LEU A 426 18.80 1.66 -14.93
N THR A 427 19.58 2.05 -15.93
CA THR A 427 21.01 2.32 -15.75
C THR A 427 21.20 3.70 -15.11
N LEU A 428 22.41 4.00 -14.62
CA LEU A 428 22.74 5.35 -14.13
C LEU A 428 22.54 6.42 -15.22
N SER A 429 22.89 6.11 -16.48
CA SER A 429 22.75 7.05 -17.59
C SER A 429 21.29 7.34 -17.92
N GLN A 430 20.42 6.32 -17.90
CA GLN A 430 18.98 6.48 -18.06
C GLN A 430 18.36 7.28 -16.90
N ALA A 431 18.78 7.00 -15.67
CA ALA A 431 18.34 7.77 -14.50
C ALA A 431 18.76 9.24 -14.61
N LEU A 432 19.98 9.52 -15.06
CA LEU A 432 20.46 10.88 -15.26
C LEU A 432 19.64 11.60 -16.34
N SER A 433 19.48 11.03 -17.55
CA SER A 433 18.69 11.64 -18.63
C SER A 433 17.27 12.00 -18.15
N LYS A 434 16.62 11.09 -17.41
CA LYS A 434 15.27 11.32 -16.87
C LYS A 434 15.18 12.55 -15.97
N TYR A 435 16.23 12.90 -15.24
CA TYR A 435 16.26 14.03 -14.32
C TYR A 435 16.94 15.29 -14.90
N ASP A 436 17.85 15.14 -15.85
CA ASP A 436 18.52 16.25 -16.54
C ASP A 436 17.58 16.89 -17.59
N ASP A 437 16.79 16.10 -18.33
CA ASP A 437 15.81 16.60 -19.31
C ASP A 437 14.65 17.37 -18.66
N ARG A 438 14.36 17.09 -17.38
CA ARG A 438 13.36 17.85 -16.60
C ARG A 438 13.89 19.20 -16.11
N SER A 439 15.21 19.41 -16.12
CA SER A 439 15.84 20.68 -15.75
C SER A 439 15.90 21.70 -16.90
N THR A 440 15.76 21.25 -18.14
CA THR A 440 15.77 22.11 -19.34
C THR A 440 14.38 22.60 -19.75
N GLY A 441 13.31 21.98 -19.24
CA GLY A 441 11.92 22.41 -19.40
C GLY A 441 11.45 23.41 -18.34
N GLY A 442 11.90 24.67 -18.44
CA GLY A 442 11.32 25.82 -17.71
C GLY A 442 11.66 25.91 -16.21
N LYS A 443 12.12 27.09 -15.77
CA LYS A 443 12.54 27.44 -14.40
C LYS A 443 11.47 27.28 -13.29
N GLU A 444 10.26 26.80 -13.61
CA GLU A 444 9.17 26.62 -12.66
C GLU A 444 8.92 25.14 -12.28
N ALA A 445 9.46 24.16 -13.03
CA ALA A 445 9.20 22.73 -12.78
C ALA A 445 10.14 22.07 -11.74
N SER A 446 11.23 22.73 -11.35
CA SER A 446 12.27 22.13 -10.49
C SER A 446 11.93 22.10 -9.00
N ASN A 447 10.90 22.82 -8.54
CA ASN A 447 10.53 22.90 -7.12
C ASN A 447 9.46 21.89 -6.68
N GLU A 448 8.84 21.11 -7.59
CA GLU A 448 7.70 20.24 -7.25
C GLU A 448 7.95 18.73 -7.50
N LEU A 449 9.18 18.31 -7.76
CA LEU A 449 9.46 16.87 -7.89
C LEU A 449 9.55 16.22 -6.52
N SER A 450 8.54 15.40 -6.20
CA SER A 450 8.58 14.54 -5.00
C SER A 450 9.86 13.69 -5.00
N PRO A 451 10.60 13.65 -3.88
CA PRO A 451 11.82 12.86 -3.80
C PRO A 451 11.59 11.37 -4.08
N VAL A 452 12.57 10.72 -4.70
CA VAL A 452 12.60 9.28 -4.97
C VAL A 452 13.96 8.69 -4.61
N LEU A 453 13.98 7.37 -4.36
CA LEU A 453 15.20 6.62 -4.10
C LEU A 453 15.64 5.88 -5.36
N LEU A 454 16.82 6.21 -5.90
CA LEU A 454 17.52 5.40 -6.89
C LEU A 454 18.47 4.45 -6.14
N GLN A 455 18.11 3.17 -6.06
CA GLN A 455 18.85 2.17 -5.29
C GLN A 455 19.56 1.17 -6.20
N ARG A 456 20.81 0.83 -5.88
CA ARG A 456 21.59 -0.18 -6.61
C ARG A 456 20.93 -1.54 -6.46
N MET A 457 20.80 -2.28 -7.56
CA MET A 457 20.33 -3.67 -7.48
C MET A 457 21.46 -4.57 -6.97
N VAL A 458 21.13 -5.44 -6.02
CA VAL A 458 22.06 -6.43 -5.47
C VAL A 458 22.49 -7.40 -6.56
N HIS A 459 23.80 -7.63 -6.68
CA HIS A 459 24.41 -8.54 -7.64
C HIS A 459 25.80 -8.98 -7.12
N PRO A 460 26.28 -10.20 -7.42
CA PRO A 460 25.55 -11.34 -8.00
C PRO A 460 24.47 -11.90 -7.06
N LEU A 461 23.36 -12.39 -7.62
CA LEU A 461 22.23 -12.92 -6.85
C LEU A 461 22.34 -14.44 -6.69
N TYR A 462 21.87 -14.96 -5.56
CA TYR A 462 21.47 -16.37 -5.50
C TYR A 462 20.18 -16.55 -6.31
N LEU A 463 20.20 -17.46 -7.28
CA LEU A 463 19.04 -17.75 -8.12
C LEU A 463 18.43 -19.08 -7.72
N LEU A 464 17.11 -19.11 -7.61
CA LEU A 464 16.37 -20.32 -7.28
C LEU A 464 15.75 -20.87 -8.57
N SER A 465 16.24 -22.01 -9.04
CA SER A 465 15.86 -22.57 -10.36
C SER A 465 16.01 -21.54 -11.50
N GLY A 466 17.12 -20.78 -11.50
CA GLY A 466 17.39 -19.73 -12.50
C GLY A 466 16.56 -18.46 -12.36
N HIS A 467 15.68 -18.35 -11.36
CA HIS A 467 14.87 -17.16 -11.14
C HIS A 467 15.43 -16.30 -10.01
N LYS A 468 15.36 -14.98 -10.19
CA LYS A 468 15.45 -14.06 -9.07
C LYS A 468 14.29 -14.31 -8.13
N PHE A 469 14.54 -14.23 -6.83
CA PHE A 469 13.49 -14.27 -5.82
C PHE A 469 13.71 -13.21 -4.73
N SER A 470 12.66 -12.94 -3.96
CA SER A 470 12.75 -12.17 -2.72
C SER A 470 12.07 -12.92 -1.58
N LEU A 471 12.53 -12.71 -0.36
CA LEU A 471 11.95 -13.27 0.85
C LEU A 471 11.05 -12.24 1.51
N ARG A 472 9.84 -12.63 1.89
CA ARG A 472 8.99 -11.87 2.81
C ARG A 472 9.08 -12.53 4.18
N ILE A 473 9.74 -11.84 5.10
CA ILE A 473 9.85 -12.24 6.50
C ILE A 473 8.87 -11.43 7.33
N PHE A 474 8.06 -12.11 8.15
CA PHE A 474 7.10 -11.43 9.02
C PHE A 474 7.72 -11.13 10.37
N VAL A 475 7.50 -9.90 10.84
CA VAL A 475 7.97 -9.41 12.13
C VAL A 475 6.77 -8.91 12.92
N VAL A 476 6.65 -9.35 14.18
CA VAL A 476 5.55 -8.98 15.08
C VAL A 476 6.08 -8.04 16.15
N TYR A 477 5.53 -6.84 16.18
CA TYR A 477 5.88 -5.75 17.08
C TYR A 477 4.74 -5.45 18.06
N PHE A 478 5.11 -5.20 19.32
CA PHE A 478 4.21 -4.64 20.32
C PHE A 478 4.75 -3.33 20.93
N THR A 479 6.00 -3.37 21.39
CA THR A 479 6.75 -2.29 22.06
C THR A 479 8.21 -2.32 21.58
N LEU A 480 8.98 -1.25 21.81
CA LEU A 480 10.36 -1.14 21.27
C LEU A 480 11.26 -2.30 21.70
N ASP A 481 11.00 -2.87 22.88
CA ASP A 481 11.70 -3.99 23.52
C ASP A 481 11.03 -5.36 23.31
N GLU A 482 9.81 -5.40 22.76
CA GLU A 482 9.08 -6.63 22.48
C GLU A 482 8.75 -6.79 20.99
N ILE A 483 9.68 -7.48 20.33
CA ILE A 483 9.62 -7.83 18.92
C ILE A 483 9.91 -9.32 18.71
N TYR A 484 9.20 -9.92 17.75
CA TYR A 484 9.38 -11.30 17.31
C TYR A 484 9.58 -11.36 15.80
N ILE A 485 10.37 -12.33 15.35
CA ILE A 485 10.51 -12.71 13.94
C ILE A 485 9.82 -14.06 13.74
N SER A 486 9.05 -14.21 12.65
CA SER A 486 8.43 -15.49 12.32
C SER A 486 9.35 -16.36 11.49
N THR A 487 9.51 -17.64 11.88
CA THR A 487 10.16 -18.68 11.08
C THR A 487 9.37 -19.09 9.85
N LYS A 488 8.13 -18.59 9.72
CA LYS A 488 7.30 -18.74 8.53
C LYS A 488 7.37 -17.44 7.72
N GLY A 489 7.47 -17.58 6.41
CA GLY A 489 7.59 -16.47 5.47
C GLY A 489 7.40 -16.96 4.05
N LEU A 490 7.53 -16.07 3.07
CA LEU A 490 7.28 -16.38 1.66
C LEU A 490 8.55 -16.20 0.84
N VAL A 491 8.80 -17.13 -0.08
CA VAL A 491 9.75 -17.01 -1.18
C VAL A 491 8.96 -16.63 -2.42
N LYS A 492 9.21 -15.45 -2.99
CA LYS A 492 8.48 -14.95 -4.16
C LYS A 492 9.40 -14.94 -5.37
N LEU A 493 9.08 -15.71 -6.40
CA LEU A 493 9.88 -15.78 -7.61
C LEU A 493 9.47 -14.69 -8.59
N ALA A 494 10.44 -14.20 -9.37
CA ALA A 494 10.18 -13.42 -10.56
C ALA A 494 9.41 -14.27 -11.60
N ALA A 495 8.72 -13.61 -12.52
CA ALA A 495 7.88 -14.30 -13.51
C ALA A 495 8.72 -14.99 -14.60
N GLU A 496 9.91 -14.45 -14.88
CA GLU A 496 10.84 -14.97 -15.89
C GLU A 496 12.22 -15.24 -15.27
N PRO A 497 12.97 -16.24 -15.76
CA PRO A 497 14.31 -16.54 -15.28
C PRO A 497 15.30 -15.45 -15.69
N LEU A 498 16.36 -15.30 -14.89
CA LEU A 498 17.55 -14.54 -15.25
C LEU A 498 18.42 -15.52 -16.07
N HIS A 499 18.46 -15.41 -17.40
CA HIS A 499 19.33 -16.26 -18.22
C HIS A 499 20.81 -15.82 -18.09
N ASP A 500 21.74 -16.77 -18.13
CA ASP A 500 23.18 -16.48 -18.13
C ASP A 500 23.60 -15.81 -19.45
N HIS A 501 23.97 -14.52 -19.37
CA HIS A 501 24.97 -13.75 -20.12
C HIS A 501 25.24 -13.99 -21.63
N GLY A 502 24.31 -14.57 -22.40
CA GLY A 502 24.49 -14.80 -23.84
C GLY A 502 23.93 -13.72 -24.76
N ASP A 503 22.66 -13.33 -24.55
CA ASP A 503 21.89 -12.50 -25.51
C ASP A 503 21.38 -11.17 -24.93
N ASP A 504 21.29 -11.02 -23.59
CA ASP A 504 20.72 -9.82 -22.95
C ASP A 504 21.67 -8.60 -23.00
N ASP A 505 22.99 -8.82 -23.15
CA ASP A 505 23.99 -7.74 -23.26
C ASP A 505 23.90 -6.98 -24.60
N ALA A 506 23.20 -7.54 -25.60
CA ALA A 506 23.01 -6.89 -26.90
C ALA A 506 21.81 -5.92 -26.94
N ASN A 507 20.89 -5.95 -25.96
CA ASN A 507 19.71 -5.07 -25.94
C ASN A 507 19.38 -4.53 -24.52
N PRO A 508 19.62 -3.23 -24.25
CA PRO A 508 19.30 -2.58 -22.98
C PRO A 508 17.83 -2.68 -22.53
N GLU A 509 16.88 -2.83 -23.47
CA GLU A 509 15.45 -3.01 -23.14
C GLU A 509 15.18 -4.39 -22.51
N LEU A 510 15.93 -5.43 -22.90
CA LEU A 510 15.82 -6.76 -22.29
C LEU A 510 16.47 -6.81 -20.90
N ALA A 511 17.55 -6.06 -20.69
CA ALA A 511 18.24 -5.96 -19.39
C ALA A 511 17.37 -5.28 -18.31
N THR A 512 16.50 -4.35 -18.71
CA THR A 512 15.59 -3.61 -17.81
C THR A 512 14.20 -4.25 -17.70
N ASN A 513 14.01 -5.45 -18.26
CA ASN A 513 12.73 -6.17 -18.22
C ASN A 513 12.28 -6.46 -16.78
N ALA A 514 11.22 -5.78 -16.35
CA ALA A 514 10.69 -5.90 -15.00
C ALA A 514 10.20 -7.31 -14.64
N ARG A 515 9.88 -8.17 -15.62
CA ARG A 515 9.39 -9.54 -15.40
C ARG A 515 10.47 -10.48 -14.85
N LYS A 516 11.75 -10.20 -15.19
CA LYS A 516 12.94 -10.92 -14.69
C LYS A 516 13.37 -10.44 -13.30
N HIS A 517 13.08 -9.18 -12.98
CA HIS A 517 13.67 -8.49 -11.84
C HIS A 517 12.73 -8.21 -10.68
N MET A 518 11.42 -8.19 -10.92
CA MET A 518 10.41 -7.85 -9.91
C MET A 518 9.70 -9.11 -9.45
N THR A 519 9.59 -9.29 -8.13
CA THR A 519 9.13 -10.54 -7.49
C THR A 519 7.76 -10.37 -6.82
N ASN A 520 7.09 -9.23 -6.99
CA ASN A 520 5.84 -8.94 -6.32
C ASN A 520 4.65 -9.61 -7.02
N SER A 521 4.19 -10.72 -6.43
CA SER A 521 3.17 -11.66 -6.93
C SER A 521 1.74 -11.12 -7.11
N GLY A 522 1.55 -9.80 -7.10
CA GLY A 522 0.30 -9.14 -7.51
C GLY A 522 0.37 -8.49 -8.90
N ARG A 523 1.56 -8.48 -9.52
CA ARG A 523 1.79 -7.84 -10.82
C ARG A 523 1.42 -8.75 -11.99
N GLU A 524 1.70 -10.05 -11.87
CA GLU A 524 1.44 -11.04 -12.91
C GLU A 524 0.82 -12.32 -12.34
N THR A 525 -0.09 -12.91 -13.10
CA THR A 525 -0.77 -14.17 -12.75
C THR A 525 0.16 -15.38 -12.81
N SER A 526 1.31 -15.27 -13.48
CA SER A 526 2.32 -16.33 -13.60
C SER A 526 3.34 -16.35 -12.46
N MET A 527 3.35 -15.37 -11.56
CA MET A 527 4.30 -15.35 -10.45
C MET A 527 3.99 -16.45 -9.43
N VAL A 528 5.03 -17.18 -9.04
CA VAL A 528 4.95 -18.31 -8.11
C VAL A 528 5.47 -17.90 -6.73
N GLN A 529 4.87 -18.45 -5.68
CA GLN A 529 5.32 -18.26 -4.31
C GLN A 529 5.37 -19.59 -3.56
N TYR A 530 6.36 -19.71 -2.68
CA TYR A 530 6.56 -20.86 -1.81
C TYR A 530 6.74 -20.42 -0.36
N GLY A 531 6.73 -21.36 0.58
CA GLY A 531 7.20 -21.12 1.93
C GLY A 531 8.72 -21.05 2.01
N LEU A 532 9.25 -20.59 3.15
CA LEU A 532 10.70 -20.55 3.39
C LEU A 532 11.34 -21.94 3.43
N ASP A 533 10.58 -22.97 3.81
CA ASP A 533 10.97 -24.38 3.76
C ASP A 533 11.51 -24.78 2.38
N PHE A 534 10.87 -24.32 1.31
CA PHE A 534 11.34 -24.57 -0.06
C PHE A 534 12.76 -24.04 -0.32
N LEU A 535 13.11 -22.87 0.23
CA LEU A 535 14.47 -22.35 0.13
C LEU A 535 15.43 -23.09 1.06
N TRP A 536 15.00 -23.46 2.26
CA TRP A 536 15.85 -24.17 3.21
C TRP A 536 16.25 -25.55 2.70
N ASP A 537 15.34 -26.24 2.03
CA ASP A 537 15.63 -27.52 1.38
C ASP A 537 16.65 -27.36 0.24
N ASP A 538 16.55 -26.29 -0.56
CA ASP A 538 17.49 -25.98 -1.64
C ASP A 538 18.89 -25.60 -1.12
N LEU A 539 18.97 -24.87 -0.01
CA LEU A 539 20.24 -24.47 0.60
C LEU A 539 20.93 -25.60 1.37
N GLY A 540 20.17 -26.55 1.90
CA GLY A 540 20.62 -27.52 2.89
C GLY A 540 20.81 -26.90 4.29
N GLU A 541 20.75 -27.75 5.32
CA GLU A 541 20.64 -27.35 6.74
C GLU A 541 21.70 -26.34 7.19
N THR A 542 22.98 -26.56 6.85
CA THR A 542 24.07 -25.69 7.30
C THR A 542 23.98 -24.28 6.72
N ARG A 543 23.73 -24.16 5.40
CA ARG A 543 23.60 -22.85 4.74
C ARG A 543 22.31 -22.16 5.13
N ALA A 544 21.20 -22.91 5.23
CA ALA A 544 19.92 -22.39 5.69
C ALA A 544 20.02 -21.79 7.10
N THR A 545 20.69 -22.49 8.03
CA THR A 545 20.91 -22.00 9.40
C THR A 545 21.73 -20.70 9.42
N LYS A 546 22.81 -20.62 8.61
CA LYS A 546 23.65 -19.42 8.49
C LYS A 546 22.85 -18.23 7.92
N VAL A 547 22.12 -18.44 6.82
CA VAL A 547 21.29 -17.39 6.20
C VAL A 547 20.18 -16.93 7.15
N TRP A 548 19.51 -17.85 7.83
CA TRP A 548 18.48 -17.51 8.82
C TRP A 548 19.05 -16.67 9.96
N GLN A 549 20.23 -17.02 10.48
CA GLN A 549 20.88 -16.23 11.53
C GLN A 549 21.25 -14.82 11.04
N LEU A 550 21.78 -14.69 9.83
CA LEU A 550 22.07 -13.38 9.23
C LEU A 550 20.80 -12.53 9.04
N ILE A 551 19.69 -13.12 8.60
CA ILE A 551 18.40 -12.42 8.50
C ILE A 551 17.99 -11.90 9.89
N ARG A 552 18.08 -12.74 10.93
CA ARG A 552 17.78 -12.34 12.32
C ARG A 552 18.67 -11.20 12.78
N ASP A 553 19.97 -11.27 12.52
CA ASP A 553 20.93 -10.24 12.93
C ASP A 553 20.64 -8.90 12.24
N VAL A 554 20.30 -8.92 10.94
CA VAL A 554 19.88 -7.73 10.20
C VAL A 554 18.58 -7.17 10.77
N THR A 555 17.56 -7.99 10.99
CA THR A 555 16.28 -7.53 11.57
C THR A 555 16.48 -6.95 12.97
N SER A 556 17.26 -7.61 13.84
CA SER A 556 17.63 -7.11 15.16
C SER A 556 18.38 -5.78 15.06
N ASN A 557 19.30 -5.62 14.11
CA ASN A 557 20.03 -4.38 13.92
C ASN A 557 19.10 -3.21 13.58
N VAL A 558 18.26 -3.40 12.55
CA VAL A 558 17.31 -2.38 12.09
C VAL A 558 16.37 -2.00 13.23
N TRP A 559 15.85 -2.99 13.97
CA TRP A 559 14.81 -2.75 14.95
C TRP A 559 15.31 -2.33 16.33
N LEU A 560 16.33 -2.98 16.87
CA LEU A 560 16.77 -2.80 18.25
C LEU A 560 17.88 -1.75 18.35
N LEU A 561 18.51 -1.36 17.24
CA LEU A 561 19.56 -0.35 17.23
C LEU A 561 19.16 0.88 16.41
N GLN A 562 18.74 0.72 15.14
CA GLN A 562 18.52 1.89 14.28
C GLN A 562 17.19 2.59 14.58
N TYR A 563 16.08 1.84 14.60
CA TYR A 563 14.75 2.38 14.84
C TYR A 563 14.60 3.14 16.17
N PRO A 564 15.11 2.66 17.32
CA PRO A 564 14.94 3.34 18.60
C PRO A 564 15.70 4.68 18.66
N LEU A 565 16.88 4.78 18.03
CA LEU A 565 17.63 6.04 17.94
C LEU A 565 16.80 7.13 17.26
N MET A 566 16.11 6.76 16.19
CA MET A 566 15.23 7.66 15.46
C MET A 566 13.99 8.05 16.28
N VAL A 567 13.31 7.08 16.91
CA VAL A 567 12.15 7.34 17.78
C VAL A 567 12.53 8.30 18.92
N THR A 568 13.67 8.08 19.58
CA THR A 568 14.15 8.95 20.66
C THR A 568 14.41 10.38 20.19
N ASN A 569 15.03 10.56 19.01
CA ASN A 569 15.24 11.89 18.42
C ASN A 569 13.93 12.61 18.12
N ASN A 570 12.88 11.90 17.69
CA ASN A 570 11.55 12.48 17.47
C ASN A 570 10.85 12.84 18.78
N MET A 571 10.96 12.00 19.82
CA MET A 571 10.40 12.27 21.14
C MET A 571 10.96 13.57 21.75
N GLN A 572 12.24 13.88 21.52
CA GLN A 572 12.85 15.13 21.99
C GLN A 572 12.22 16.38 21.34
N ASN A 573 11.68 16.26 20.13
CA ASN A 573 11.10 17.37 19.40
C ASN A 573 9.60 17.59 19.71
N ASN A 574 8.91 16.61 20.32
CA ASN A 574 7.48 16.73 20.67
C ASN A 574 7.07 15.91 21.93
N PRO A 575 7.52 16.28 23.14
CA PRO A 575 7.66 15.34 24.27
C PRO A 575 6.37 14.98 25.05
N MET A 576 5.39 15.88 25.19
CA MET A 576 4.30 15.69 26.18
C MET A 576 3.08 14.91 25.64
N ASP A 577 2.61 15.17 24.42
CA ASP A 577 1.46 14.45 23.84
C ASP A 577 1.87 13.04 23.37
N PHE A 578 3.09 12.92 22.83
CA PHE A 578 3.57 11.70 22.18
C PHE A 578 3.88 10.55 23.15
N SER A 579 4.51 10.83 24.29
CA SER A 579 4.89 9.81 25.28
C SER A 579 3.67 9.17 25.94
N THR A 580 2.68 10.00 26.31
CA THR A 580 1.42 9.56 26.90
C THR A 580 0.57 8.76 25.90
N PHE A 581 0.45 9.24 24.67
CA PHE A 581 -0.22 8.52 23.58
C PHE A 581 0.44 7.15 23.34
N THR A 582 1.77 7.12 23.23
CA THR A 582 2.53 5.89 22.98
C THR A 582 2.30 4.86 24.07
N ALA A 583 2.41 5.25 25.34
CA ALA A 583 2.20 4.35 26.47
C ALA A 583 0.77 3.77 26.49
N ARG A 584 -0.25 4.60 26.28
CA ARG A 584 -1.66 4.17 26.24
C ARG A 584 -1.97 3.31 25.02
N ARG A 585 -1.38 3.58 23.86
CA ARG A 585 -1.51 2.73 22.67
C ARG A 585 -0.86 1.37 22.91
N GLN A 586 0.34 1.34 23.48
CA GLN A 586 1.06 0.10 23.79
C GLN A 586 0.32 -0.75 24.83
N SER A 587 -0.35 -0.13 25.80
CA SER A 587 -1.16 -0.83 26.81
C SER A 587 -2.35 -1.57 26.21
N LEU A 588 -2.84 -1.15 25.02
CA LEU A 588 -3.87 -1.88 24.29
C LEU A 588 -3.38 -3.25 23.79
N GLY A 589 -2.07 -3.51 23.75
CA GLY A 589 -1.52 -4.83 23.45
C GLY A 589 -1.84 -5.37 22.05
N ILE A 590 -2.22 -4.50 21.11
CA ILE A 590 -2.55 -4.89 19.73
C ILE A 590 -1.25 -5.22 18.99
N PRO A 591 -1.09 -6.43 18.43
CA PRO A 591 0.10 -6.77 17.65
C PRO A 591 0.12 -6.04 16.32
N LYS A 592 1.31 -5.58 15.92
CA LYS A 592 1.59 -5.08 14.58
C LYS A 592 2.46 -6.07 13.81
N ILE A 593 1.97 -6.53 12.67
CA ILE A 593 2.69 -7.43 11.76
C ILE A 593 3.27 -6.61 10.61
N LEU A 594 4.60 -6.64 10.50
CA LEU A 594 5.40 -5.98 9.47
C LEU A 594 5.92 -7.01 8.48
N GLY A 595 6.22 -6.58 7.26
CA GLY A 595 6.82 -7.42 6.22
C GLY A 595 8.18 -6.92 5.79
N PHE A 596 9.24 -7.60 6.20
CA PHE A 596 10.61 -7.31 5.79
C PHE A 596 10.90 -8.06 4.49
N ASP A 597 11.32 -7.35 3.45
CA ASP A 597 11.67 -7.95 2.16
C ASP A 597 13.19 -8.03 1.97
N PHE A 598 13.69 -9.23 1.75
CA PHE A 598 15.11 -9.50 1.52
C PHE A 598 15.38 -10.09 0.13
N VAL A 599 16.60 -9.89 -0.36
CA VAL A 599 17.19 -10.66 -1.48
C VAL A 599 18.50 -11.29 -1.01
N LEU A 600 18.92 -12.38 -1.62
CA LEU A 600 20.18 -13.04 -1.29
C LEU A 600 21.24 -12.75 -2.34
N GLN A 601 22.34 -12.12 -1.92
CA GLN A 601 23.56 -12.05 -2.71
C GLN A 601 24.31 -13.37 -2.61
N ASN A 602 24.96 -13.80 -3.68
CA ASN A 602 25.84 -14.97 -3.71
C ASN A 602 27.24 -14.57 -4.18
N ASP A 603 28.11 -14.19 -3.25
CA ASP A 603 29.48 -13.83 -3.55
C ASP A 603 30.40 -15.03 -3.29
N ASN A 604 30.91 -15.64 -4.36
CA ASN A 604 31.82 -16.79 -4.29
C ASN A 604 31.32 -17.96 -3.40
N GLY A 605 30.00 -18.20 -3.41
CA GLY A 605 29.35 -19.26 -2.62
C GLY A 605 28.86 -18.81 -1.24
N GLU A 606 29.26 -17.62 -0.79
CA GLU A 606 28.80 -17.04 0.46
C GLU A 606 27.49 -16.26 0.26
N LEU A 607 26.48 -16.60 1.06
CA LEU A 607 25.16 -16.01 0.97
C LEU A 607 24.98 -14.89 1.99
N THR A 608 24.63 -13.70 1.50
CA THR A 608 24.35 -12.54 2.35
C THR A 608 22.95 -12.00 2.09
N PRO A 609 22.09 -11.88 3.11
CA PRO A 609 20.77 -11.28 2.96
C PRO A 609 20.87 -9.74 2.94
N PHE A 610 20.33 -9.14 1.88
CA PHE A 610 20.16 -7.69 1.77
C PHE A 610 18.70 -7.34 2.00
N LEU A 611 18.44 -6.45 2.97
CA LEU A 611 17.15 -5.83 3.17
C LEU A 611 16.87 -4.87 2.01
N VAL A 612 15.66 -4.92 1.47
CA VAL A 612 15.25 -4.13 0.28
C VAL A 612 14.14 -3.13 0.62
N GLU A 613 13.24 -3.50 1.53
CA GLU A 613 12.20 -2.64 2.09
C GLU A 613 11.60 -3.25 3.36
N VAL A 614 10.97 -2.42 4.18
CA VAL A 614 10.09 -2.85 5.27
C VAL A 614 8.69 -2.36 4.93
N ASN A 615 7.70 -3.23 5.03
CA ASN A 615 6.30 -2.90 4.78
C ASN A 615 5.57 -2.77 6.12
N ARG A 616 5.05 -1.58 6.43
CA ARG A 616 4.17 -1.35 7.60
C ARG A 616 2.84 -2.08 7.46
N PHE A 617 2.38 -2.30 6.23
CA PHE A 617 1.11 -2.96 5.95
C PHE A 617 1.31 -4.08 4.91
N PRO A 618 1.96 -5.20 5.29
CA PRO A 618 2.13 -6.31 4.35
C PRO A 618 0.78 -6.88 3.91
N GLY A 619 0.69 -7.34 2.65
CA GLY A 619 -0.51 -8.02 2.16
C GLY A 619 -0.73 -9.35 2.89
N MET A 620 -1.72 -9.39 3.79
CA MET A 620 -2.04 -10.54 4.64
C MET A 620 -3.19 -11.41 4.14
N GLU A 621 -3.85 -11.03 3.05
CA GLU A 621 -4.87 -11.89 2.41
C GLU A 621 -4.19 -13.06 1.68
N PRO A 622 -4.57 -14.32 1.95
CA PRO A 622 -4.04 -15.49 1.25
C PRO A 622 -4.47 -15.52 -0.21
N ARG A 623 -3.55 -15.90 -1.10
CA ARG A 623 -3.84 -16.09 -2.54
C ARG A 623 -4.01 -17.54 -2.95
N ASP A 624 -3.32 -18.43 -2.26
CA ASP A 624 -3.35 -19.88 -2.47
C ASP A 624 -3.22 -20.61 -1.12
N ALA A 625 -3.18 -21.94 -1.17
CA ALA A 625 -3.12 -22.78 0.02
C ALA A 625 -1.80 -22.65 0.81
N VAL A 626 -0.68 -22.39 0.13
CA VAL A 626 0.64 -22.21 0.78
C VAL A 626 0.64 -20.88 1.53
N ASP A 627 0.21 -19.82 0.84
CA ASP A 627 0.03 -18.47 1.39
C ASP A 627 -0.92 -18.51 2.60
N TYR A 628 -2.00 -19.31 2.50
CA TYR A 628 -2.98 -19.50 3.56
C TYR A 628 -2.34 -20.06 4.82
N GLY A 629 -1.61 -21.18 4.73
CA GLY A 629 -0.98 -21.81 5.89
C GLY A 629 0.00 -20.89 6.61
N ILE A 630 0.83 -20.18 5.85
CA ILE A 630 1.85 -19.26 6.39
C ILE A 630 1.21 -18.05 7.06
N LYS A 631 0.32 -17.34 6.37
CA LYS A 631 -0.30 -16.12 6.91
C LYS A 631 -1.21 -16.40 8.09
N HIS A 632 -1.96 -17.52 8.06
CA HIS A 632 -2.78 -17.94 9.20
C HIS A 632 -1.93 -18.22 10.43
N GLN A 633 -0.82 -18.95 10.27
CA GLN A 633 0.09 -19.24 11.39
C GLN A 633 0.69 -17.95 11.98
N VAL A 634 1.20 -17.05 11.14
CA VAL A 634 1.78 -15.76 11.59
C VAL A 634 0.76 -14.93 12.37
N VAL A 635 -0.45 -14.76 11.82
CA VAL A 635 -1.51 -13.97 12.46
C VAL A 635 -1.93 -14.63 13.78
N ARG A 636 -2.16 -15.93 13.77
CA ARG A 636 -2.53 -16.68 14.96
C ARG A 636 -1.50 -16.50 16.07
N ASP A 637 -0.23 -16.77 15.77
CA ASP A 637 0.84 -16.72 16.77
C ASP A 637 1.03 -15.31 17.33
N ALA A 638 0.87 -14.27 16.49
CA ALA A 638 0.86 -12.87 16.93
C ALA A 638 -0.24 -12.60 17.96
N TRP A 639 -1.45 -13.09 17.72
CA TRP A 639 -2.58 -12.90 18.64
C TRP A 639 -2.52 -13.80 19.89
N ILE A 640 -1.91 -14.99 19.80
CA ILE A 640 -1.55 -15.78 21.00
C ILE A 640 -0.58 -15.00 21.87
N GLN A 641 0.45 -14.40 21.25
CA GLN A 641 1.44 -13.61 21.97
C GLN A 641 0.80 -12.36 22.59
N ALA A 642 -0.10 -11.70 21.88
CA ALA A 642 -0.91 -10.60 22.42
C ALA A 642 -1.72 -11.04 23.65
N ALA A 643 -2.33 -12.23 23.61
CA ALA A 643 -3.14 -12.75 24.71
C ALA A 643 -2.31 -13.04 25.96
N LYS A 644 -1.07 -13.53 25.79
CA LYS A 644 -0.15 -13.78 26.90
C LYS A 644 0.23 -12.49 27.64
N ARG A 645 0.25 -11.35 26.96
CA ARG A 645 0.52 -10.02 27.54
C ARG A 645 -0.63 -9.49 28.40
N MET A 646 -1.84 -10.06 28.29
CA MET A 646 -2.97 -9.64 29.11
C MET A 646 -2.92 -10.35 30.47
N ASP A 647 -3.09 -9.61 31.56
CA ASP A 647 -3.00 -10.18 32.92
C ASP A 647 -4.21 -11.05 33.29
N SER A 648 -5.39 -10.80 32.71
CA SER A 648 -6.61 -11.52 33.10
C SER A 648 -6.74 -12.90 32.44
N THR A 649 -7.07 -13.90 33.26
CA THR A 649 -7.53 -15.24 32.80
C THR A 649 -8.74 -15.14 31.87
N ARG A 650 -9.57 -14.11 32.04
CA ARG A 650 -10.78 -13.85 31.24
C ARG A 650 -10.46 -13.47 29.79
N SER A 651 -9.54 -12.53 29.58
CA SER A 651 -9.13 -12.11 28.24
C SER A 651 -8.31 -13.21 27.55
N LYS A 652 -7.55 -14.00 28.32
CA LYS A 652 -6.92 -15.24 27.82
C LYS A 652 -7.94 -16.26 27.33
N GLY A 653 -9.05 -16.46 28.04
CA GLY A 653 -10.12 -17.39 27.65
C GLY A 653 -10.82 -17.00 26.36
N TYR A 654 -11.20 -15.71 26.22
CA TYR A 654 -11.79 -15.17 24.99
C TYR A 654 -10.87 -15.44 23.81
N VAL A 655 -9.65 -14.90 23.85
CA VAL A 655 -8.70 -14.96 22.73
C VAL A 655 -8.21 -16.37 22.47
N SER A 656 -7.99 -17.18 23.50
CA SER A 656 -7.64 -18.59 23.33
C SER A 656 -8.72 -19.31 22.54
N HIS A 657 -10.01 -19.10 22.84
CA HIS A 657 -11.09 -19.75 22.09
C HIS A 657 -11.07 -19.38 20.59
N PHE A 658 -10.86 -18.10 20.24
CA PHE A 658 -10.80 -17.67 18.84
C PHE A 658 -9.53 -18.12 18.14
N VAL A 659 -8.40 -17.91 18.77
CA VAL A 659 -7.09 -18.07 18.13
C VAL A 659 -6.71 -19.55 18.05
N THR A 660 -7.15 -20.39 19.00
CA THR A 660 -6.99 -21.85 18.87
C THR A 660 -7.88 -22.45 17.78
N SER A 661 -8.95 -21.74 17.39
CA SER A 661 -9.85 -22.19 16.32
C SER A 661 -9.34 -21.89 14.91
N ILE A 662 -8.33 -21.02 14.78
CA ILE A 662 -7.67 -20.76 13.49
C ILE A 662 -6.87 -22.02 13.10
N PRO A 663 -7.15 -22.63 11.93
CA PRO A 663 -6.43 -23.82 11.49
C PRO A 663 -4.93 -23.55 11.37
N VAL A 664 -4.10 -24.48 11.85
CA VAL A 664 -2.64 -24.42 11.75
C VAL A 664 -2.07 -25.66 11.12
N GLN A 665 -0.92 -25.50 10.47
CA GLN A 665 -0.10 -26.61 10.00
C GLN A 665 0.69 -27.26 11.15
N THR A 666 1.10 -26.49 12.16
CA THR A 666 1.91 -26.97 13.30
C THR A 666 1.39 -26.41 14.63
N SER A 667 1.56 -27.15 15.73
CA SER A 667 1.22 -26.69 17.08
C SER A 667 2.22 -25.69 17.64
N GLU A 668 3.47 -25.73 17.17
CA GLU A 668 4.54 -24.85 17.62
C GLU A 668 4.39 -23.44 17.05
N SER A 669 4.68 -22.44 17.90
CA SER A 669 4.71 -21.04 17.52
C SER A 669 5.84 -20.79 16.53
N SER A 670 5.53 -20.10 15.44
CA SER A 670 6.50 -19.61 14.47
C SER A 670 7.32 -18.42 14.99
N LEU A 671 6.85 -17.73 16.03
CA LEU A 671 7.48 -16.52 16.56
C LEU A 671 8.69 -16.83 17.44
N GLN A 672 9.82 -16.22 17.10
CA GLN A 672 11.05 -16.21 17.88
C GLN A 672 11.32 -14.78 18.36
N LYS A 673 11.53 -14.59 19.67
CA LYS A 673 11.86 -13.25 20.20
C LYS A 673 13.20 -12.80 19.62
N LEU A 674 13.26 -11.56 19.13
CA LEU A 674 14.52 -10.98 18.70
C LEU A 674 15.30 -10.49 19.93
N VAL A 675 16.59 -10.77 19.92
CA VAL A 675 17.56 -10.31 20.90
C VAL A 675 18.78 -9.80 20.14
N LEU A 676 19.52 -8.87 20.71
CA LEU A 676 20.82 -8.47 20.18
C LEU A 676 21.82 -9.58 20.51
N SER A 677 22.42 -10.16 19.48
CA SER A 677 23.33 -11.30 19.57
C SER A 677 24.67 -10.97 20.25
N ASN A 678 25.01 -9.69 20.51
CA ASN A 678 26.29 -9.24 21.07
C ASN A 678 26.15 -7.98 21.98
N ILE A 679 25.50 -8.08 23.14
CA ILE A 679 25.41 -6.95 24.10
C ILE A 679 26.68 -6.80 24.95
N ASP A 680 27.48 -7.85 25.13
CA ASP A 680 28.64 -7.81 26.04
C ASP A 680 29.80 -6.89 25.59
N SER A 681 29.74 -6.33 24.38
CA SER A 681 30.78 -5.44 23.82
C SER A 681 30.31 -4.03 23.48
N LEU A 682 29.07 -3.65 23.80
CA LEU A 682 28.62 -2.26 23.62
C LEU A 682 28.97 -1.46 24.89
N PRO A 683 29.62 -0.29 24.77
CA PRO A 683 29.96 0.52 25.93
C PRO A 683 28.69 0.86 26.69
N SER A 684 28.68 0.53 27.98
CA SER A 684 27.63 0.84 28.94
C SER A 684 27.58 2.35 29.20
N THR A 685 27.25 3.17 28.21
CA THR A 685 27.02 4.59 28.39
C THR A 685 25.93 5.08 27.45
N ASN A 686 24.81 5.44 28.06
CA ASN A 686 23.68 6.21 27.53
C ASN A 686 22.78 5.49 26.52
N TYR A 687 21.88 4.65 27.06
CA TYR A 687 20.56 4.42 26.48
C TYR A 687 19.52 5.19 27.30
#